data_AF-A0A5J4S7I5-F1
#
_entry.id   AF-A0A5J4S7I5-F1
#
_cell.length_a   1.000
_cell.length_b   1.000
_cell.length_c   1.000
_cell.angle_alpha   90.00
_cell.angle_beta   90.00
_cell.angle_gamma   90.00
#
_symmetry.space_group_name_H-M   'P 1'
#
loop_
_entity.id
_entity.type
_entity.pdbx_description
1 polymer ?
#
loop_
_entity_poly.entity_id
_entity_poly.type
_entity_poly.pdbx_seq_one_letter_code
_entity_poly.pdbx_strand_id
1 'polypeptide(L)'
;MKKVYHLVVIATAALITFGGCNEDKDEAAMLTVSPVDAVEFAADGTTTSAVTFTVTTNQSEWDATSNQTWLTVKKSATSFTLSAEAHTSTTAPEAATVTVTAGTAQAITINVTQAAYVPGAPELQSIAVTAPPAKTNYNVGDVIDLAGLVVTGTYNIGEPQALTVTDADVTYDFSTAGAKTVTITIGGKTTTFDVVVDEIISPTFISALSAEGQYAHTIIADGAWTASSSESWCDLSHASGSGNATLTIHVAAHTEKTPRSATITITGAGEPYSITVAQMPVFVIDRNLSWTEADGTPHTTIPADKNQWNNGEVLEYKKATKGAGVNLVIIGDAFNQMELAVGSVYETSSKELADMFLRMPVVRDYQEYFNIYILMWNFNKSGLFNEYPDGSFENLLGGKAYTVFNPRIDAMPQLADKDKGQNTTVIYNANGWAGGYMTTQTYNYASYQFSIAESNPVYWMIHECTGHAFASLGDEYLAPEDITEWEVTDWTPPLITPEVKPIEWNWAQNCRVAPWSENAWDAMIARPGNAGYAANIDGYRQIDNTHWAEPAYIWKNQTASNYMRVNPSISSDPWLRFLVYKRIMELAQEPYSVANFLENDNKQGYTKVDDWYAFLGLTGWQHSFPVHNHEQPSPYALWDK
;
A
#
# COMPACT_ATOMS: atom_id res chain seq x y z
N MET A 1 11.44 -29.64 72.53
CA MET A 1 12.43 -30.39 73.32
C MET A 1 13.09 -29.44 74.32
N LYS A 2 13.24 -29.89 75.59
CA LYS A 2 14.22 -29.49 76.62
C LYS A 2 14.34 -28.01 77.05
N LYS A 3 13.53 -27.62 78.05
CA LYS A 3 13.85 -27.47 79.50
C LYS A 3 15.33 -27.18 79.95
N VAL A 4 15.46 -26.10 80.76
CA VAL A 4 16.36 -25.82 81.93
C VAL A 4 17.86 -25.54 81.61
N TYR A 5 18.65 -24.62 82.21
CA TYR A 5 19.04 -24.27 83.59
C TYR A 5 19.75 -22.89 83.58
N HIS A 6 19.40 -21.91 84.41
CA HIS A 6 19.84 -21.59 85.80
C HIS A 6 20.78 -20.38 85.89
N LEU A 7 20.28 -19.42 86.67
CA LEU A 7 20.96 -18.33 87.33
C LEU A 7 21.58 -18.85 88.64
N VAL A 8 22.91 -18.89 88.78
CA VAL A 8 23.62 -18.95 90.08
C VAL A 8 25.08 -18.47 89.92
N VAL A 9 25.44 -17.37 90.59
CA VAL A 9 26.70 -17.12 91.34
C VAL A 9 26.33 -16.01 92.36
N ILE A 10 26.01 -16.28 93.64
CA ILE A 10 26.84 -16.60 94.83
C ILE A 10 27.73 -15.44 95.34
N ALA A 11 27.20 -14.83 96.41
CA ALA A 11 27.79 -14.52 97.73
C ALA A 11 28.97 -13.55 97.88
N THR A 12 28.81 -12.65 98.85
CA THR A 12 29.52 -12.83 100.14
C THR A 12 28.79 -12.11 101.28
N ALA A 13 28.56 -12.85 102.36
CA ALA A 13 28.19 -12.33 103.67
C ALA A 13 29.46 -12.20 104.52
N ALA A 14 29.57 -11.13 105.30
CA ALA A 14 30.46 -11.08 106.45
C ALA A 14 29.76 -10.33 107.59
N LEU A 15 29.56 -11.04 108.69
CA LEU A 15 29.03 -10.58 109.96
C LEU A 15 30.22 -10.34 110.90
N ILE A 16 30.46 -9.12 111.37
CA ILE A 16 31.16 -8.84 112.64
C ILE A 16 30.49 -7.64 113.31
N THR A 17 30.23 -7.78 114.60
CA THR A 17 29.45 -6.92 115.47
C THR A 17 30.31 -5.97 116.34
N PHE A 18 29.63 -4.91 116.81
CA PHE A 18 29.82 -4.06 118.00
C PHE A 18 30.82 -2.88 118.03
N GLY A 19 30.29 -1.76 118.56
CA GLY A 19 31.00 -0.57 119.07
C GLY A 19 31.05 0.54 118.02
N GLY A 20 30.20 1.55 118.00
CA GLY A 20 29.85 2.44 119.10
C GLY A 20 30.45 3.82 118.81
N CYS A 21 29.69 4.68 118.13
CA CYS A 21 29.75 6.15 118.20
C CYS A 21 28.68 6.70 117.24
N ASN A 22 27.77 7.54 117.75
CA ASN A 22 26.81 8.30 116.95
C ASN A 22 27.58 9.26 116.03
N GLU A 23 27.74 8.86 114.78
CA GLU A 23 27.84 9.76 113.64
C GLU A 23 26.56 9.54 112.85
N ASP A 24 25.81 10.61 112.58
CA ASP A 24 24.71 10.58 111.63
C ASP A 24 25.28 10.10 110.29
N LYS A 25 25.13 8.79 110.01
CA LYS A 25 25.50 8.22 108.73
C LYS A 25 24.42 8.65 107.75
N ASP A 26 24.73 9.62 106.90
CA ASP A 26 23.92 9.92 105.72
C ASP A 26 23.65 8.61 104.97
N GLU A 27 22.39 8.19 104.90
CA GLU A 27 21.99 7.03 104.12
C GLU A 27 22.41 7.24 102.66
N ALA A 28 23.04 6.23 102.04
CA ALA A 28 23.46 6.31 100.65
C ALA A 28 22.26 6.65 99.75
N ALA A 29 22.46 7.59 98.81
CA ALA A 29 21.40 8.05 97.93
C ALA A 29 20.90 6.91 97.03
N MET A 30 19.60 6.63 97.11
CA MET A 30 18.91 5.56 96.40
C MET A 30 18.01 6.15 95.31
N LEU A 31 18.04 5.56 94.11
CA LEU A 31 17.08 5.84 93.05
C LEU A 31 16.78 4.55 92.28
N THR A 32 15.50 4.20 92.16
CA THR A 32 15.03 3.12 91.28
C THR A 32 13.82 3.58 90.48
N VAL A 33 13.76 3.18 89.22
CA VAL A 33 12.63 3.40 88.32
C VAL A 33 12.09 2.04 87.88
N SER A 34 10.77 1.89 87.77
CA SER A 34 10.15 0.68 87.25
C SER A 34 8.92 1.01 86.39
N PRO A 35 8.79 0.44 85.18
CA PRO A 35 9.77 -0.41 84.47
C PRO A 35 10.99 0.39 83.98
N VAL A 36 12.04 -0.25 83.44
CA VAL A 36 13.19 0.43 82.79
C VAL A 36 13.37 0.01 81.33
N ASP A 37 12.37 -0.67 80.76
CA ASP A 37 12.40 -1.13 79.38
C ASP A 37 12.33 0.05 78.40
N ALA A 38 12.89 -0.14 77.21
CA ALA A 38 12.79 0.83 76.13
C ALA A 38 11.31 1.03 75.72
N VAL A 39 10.95 2.26 75.36
CA VAL A 39 9.60 2.61 74.91
C VAL A 39 9.61 2.90 73.42
N GLU A 40 8.69 2.30 72.68
CA GLU A 40 8.56 2.52 71.24
C GLU A 40 7.20 3.15 70.91
N PHE A 41 7.21 4.29 70.24
CA PHE A 41 6.02 4.95 69.70
C PHE A 41 5.87 4.69 68.19
N ALA A 42 4.64 4.49 67.74
CA ALA A 42 4.30 4.58 66.33
C ALA A 42 4.38 6.03 65.84
N ALA A 43 4.41 6.22 64.52
CA ALA A 43 4.48 7.55 63.92
C ALA A 43 3.30 8.45 64.33
N ASP A 44 2.14 7.91 64.64
CA ASP A 44 0.97 8.67 65.11
C ASP A 44 1.03 9.06 66.61
N GLY A 45 2.11 8.70 67.31
CA GLY A 45 2.31 8.99 68.73
C GLY A 45 1.66 7.97 69.67
N THR A 46 1.11 6.87 69.15
CA THR A 46 0.55 5.78 69.98
C THR A 46 1.61 4.75 70.37
N THR A 47 1.40 4.04 71.49
CA THR A 47 2.26 2.92 71.90
C THR A 47 1.46 1.86 72.65
N THR A 48 1.90 0.61 72.56
CA THR A 48 1.38 -0.51 73.33
C THR A 48 2.18 -0.77 74.61
N SER A 49 3.31 -0.07 74.79
CA SER A 49 4.18 -0.19 75.96
C SER A 49 3.64 0.61 77.15
N ALA A 50 3.94 0.16 78.37
CA ALA A 50 3.59 0.91 79.57
C ALA A 50 4.37 2.23 79.62
N VAL A 51 3.66 3.35 79.53
CA VAL A 51 4.25 4.71 79.57
C VAL A 51 4.23 5.33 80.95
N THR A 52 3.90 4.57 82.01
CA THR A 52 3.89 5.07 83.40
C THR A 52 5.02 4.41 84.17
N PHE A 53 5.86 5.24 84.78
CA PHE A 53 7.07 4.84 85.47
C PHE A 53 6.98 5.25 86.94
N THR A 54 7.18 4.30 87.86
CA THR A 54 7.24 4.59 89.30
C THR A 54 8.67 4.93 89.69
N VAL A 55 8.86 6.03 90.43
CA VAL A 55 10.14 6.48 90.95
C VAL A 55 10.16 6.26 92.46
N THR A 56 11.19 5.58 92.96
CA THR A 56 11.43 5.39 94.39
C THR A 56 12.82 5.92 94.72
N THR A 57 12.89 6.86 95.67
CA THR A 57 14.14 7.47 96.14
C THR A 57 14.04 7.84 97.62
N ASN A 58 15.18 7.84 98.32
CA ASN A 58 15.30 8.39 99.68
C ASN A 58 15.74 9.87 99.68
N GLN A 59 15.83 10.50 98.50
CA GLN A 59 16.19 11.91 98.35
C GLN A 59 14.95 12.80 98.41
N SER A 60 15.13 14.05 98.86
CA SER A 60 14.01 15.01 99.03
C SER A 60 13.36 15.42 97.70
N GLU A 61 14.08 15.33 96.59
CA GLU A 61 13.61 15.70 95.25
C GLU A 61 14.18 14.75 94.19
N TRP A 62 13.40 14.57 93.12
CA TRP A 62 13.79 13.85 91.92
C TRP A 62 13.27 14.56 90.67
N ASP A 63 13.94 14.33 89.54
CA ASP A 63 13.55 14.87 88.24
C ASP A 63 13.63 13.83 87.13
N ALA A 64 12.84 14.02 86.08
CA ALA A 64 12.87 13.25 84.84
C ALA A 64 12.71 14.20 83.65
N THR A 65 13.67 14.18 82.73
CA THR A 65 13.71 15.06 81.56
C THR A 65 14.02 14.27 80.28
N SER A 66 13.45 14.71 79.15
CA SER A 66 13.75 14.20 77.80
C SER A 66 14.73 15.15 77.10
N ASN A 67 15.66 14.61 76.32
CA ASN A 67 16.53 15.41 75.44
C ASN A 67 15.87 15.79 74.09
N GLN A 68 14.70 15.23 73.77
CA GLN A 68 13.98 15.50 72.52
C GLN A 68 12.65 16.22 72.77
N THR A 69 12.31 17.16 71.89
CA THR A 69 11.10 18.00 72.01
C THR A 69 9.82 17.29 71.59
N TRP A 70 9.90 16.25 70.75
CA TRP A 70 8.74 15.47 70.31
C TRP A 70 8.19 14.55 71.42
N LEU A 71 8.95 14.33 72.50
CA LEU A 71 8.58 13.48 73.64
C LEU A 71 8.33 14.32 74.90
N THR A 72 7.12 14.27 75.43
CA THR A 72 6.73 14.97 76.65
C THR A 72 6.84 14.05 77.88
N VAL A 73 7.52 14.53 78.92
CA VAL A 73 7.59 13.90 80.25
C VAL A 73 6.67 14.64 81.22
N LYS A 74 5.65 13.95 81.75
CA LYS A 74 4.73 14.53 82.75
C LYS A 74 4.95 13.88 84.11
N LYS A 75 5.46 14.66 85.06
CA LYS A 75 5.78 14.19 86.42
C LYS A 75 4.58 14.28 87.38
N SER A 76 4.55 13.37 88.33
CA SER A 76 3.70 13.31 89.52
C SER A 76 4.60 13.15 90.76
N ALA A 77 4.03 13.02 91.97
CA ALA A 77 4.83 12.90 93.20
C ALA A 77 5.80 11.70 93.21
N THR A 78 5.37 10.54 92.73
CA THR A 78 6.14 9.28 92.77
C THR A 78 6.21 8.58 91.42
N SER A 79 5.86 9.26 90.33
CA SER A 79 5.82 8.65 88.99
C SER A 79 5.93 9.70 87.89
N PHE A 80 6.23 9.27 86.67
CA PHE A 80 6.06 10.10 85.47
C PHE A 80 5.42 9.31 84.33
N THR A 81 4.83 10.03 83.38
CA THR A 81 4.30 9.45 82.14
C THR A 81 4.96 10.03 80.90
N LEU A 82 5.04 9.24 79.83
CA LEU A 82 5.56 9.65 78.53
C LEU A 82 4.43 9.75 77.49
N SER A 83 4.47 10.78 76.65
CA SER A 83 3.61 10.91 75.46
C SER A 83 4.37 11.55 74.31
N ALA A 84 4.21 11.03 73.09
CA ALA A 84 4.84 11.54 71.89
C ALA A 84 3.84 12.30 70.99
N GLU A 85 4.31 13.36 70.33
CA GLU A 85 3.55 13.99 69.24
C GLU A 85 3.58 13.14 67.97
N ALA A 86 2.57 13.28 67.10
CA ALA A 86 2.56 12.59 65.83
C ALA A 86 3.70 13.10 64.92
N HIS A 87 4.51 12.17 64.42
CA HIS A 87 5.59 12.41 63.49
C HIS A 87 5.11 12.24 62.04
N THR A 88 5.29 13.28 61.22
CA THR A 88 4.73 13.35 59.85
C THR A 88 5.76 13.16 58.75
N SER A 89 7.03 12.97 59.10
CA SER A 89 8.13 12.78 58.13
C SER A 89 8.43 11.30 57.87
N THR A 90 8.83 11.01 56.64
CA THR A 90 9.20 9.66 56.17
C THR A 90 10.55 9.16 56.68
N THR A 91 11.28 10.00 57.43
CA THR A 91 12.49 9.61 58.15
C THR A 91 12.20 9.64 59.65
N ALA A 92 12.56 8.60 60.39
CA ALA A 92 12.34 8.54 61.84
C ALA A 92 13.06 9.71 62.56
N PRO A 93 12.46 10.30 63.61
CA PRO A 93 13.14 11.31 64.40
C PRO A 93 14.29 10.67 65.20
N GLU A 94 15.23 11.50 65.65
CA GLU A 94 16.30 11.03 66.52
C GLU A 94 15.72 10.49 67.84
N ALA A 95 16.28 9.37 68.33
CA ALA A 95 15.82 8.72 69.54
C ALA A 95 15.95 9.66 70.76
N ALA A 96 14.96 9.58 71.65
CA ALA A 96 14.95 10.32 72.90
C ALA A 96 15.54 9.47 74.03
N THR A 97 16.27 10.13 74.92
CA THR A 97 16.77 9.59 76.18
C THR A 97 16.11 10.35 77.32
N VAL A 98 15.31 9.64 78.11
CA VAL A 98 14.73 10.17 79.35
C VAL A 98 15.70 9.92 80.49
N THR A 99 16.18 10.97 81.14
CA THR A 99 17.13 10.90 82.26
C THR A 99 16.43 11.20 83.57
N VAL A 100 16.48 10.25 84.51
CA VAL A 100 15.90 10.37 85.85
C VAL A 100 17.01 10.56 86.88
N THR A 101 16.90 11.59 87.73
CA THR A 101 17.90 11.97 88.73
C THR A 101 17.25 12.16 90.09
N ALA A 102 17.99 11.90 91.17
CA ALA A 102 17.56 12.18 92.55
C ALA A 102 18.80 12.41 93.43
N GLY A 103 18.98 13.65 93.91
CA GLY A 103 20.15 14.04 94.72
C GLY A 103 21.48 13.61 94.11
N THR A 104 22.28 12.84 94.86
CA THR A 104 23.58 12.29 94.42
C THR A 104 23.51 10.85 93.91
N ALA A 105 22.30 10.27 93.76
CA ALA A 105 22.14 8.92 93.23
C ALA A 105 22.53 8.84 91.74
N GLN A 106 22.99 7.67 91.30
CA GLN A 106 23.29 7.44 89.89
C GLN A 106 22.04 7.60 89.03
N ALA A 107 22.12 8.42 87.99
CA ALA A 107 21.01 8.68 87.08
C ALA A 107 20.59 7.41 86.32
N ILE A 108 19.29 7.26 86.09
CA ILE A 108 18.71 6.17 85.30
C ILE A 108 18.26 6.73 83.95
N THR A 109 18.64 6.08 82.86
CA THR A 109 18.27 6.49 81.49
C THR A 109 17.34 5.49 80.85
N ILE A 110 16.30 5.97 80.19
CA ILE A 110 15.34 5.17 79.41
C ILE A 110 15.40 5.63 77.96
N ASN A 111 15.63 4.68 77.03
CA ASN A 111 15.66 4.96 75.60
C ASN A 111 14.24 4.90 75.02
N VAL A 112 13.89 5.88 74.19
CA VAL A 112 12.58 6.02 73.57
C VAL A 112 12.74 6.29 72.08
N THR A 113 12.12 5.46 71.24
CA THR A 113 12.15 5.60 69.78
C THR A 113 10.77 5.87 69.22
N GLN A 114 10.71 6.52 68.06
CA GLN A 114 9.47 6.70 67.30
C GLN A 114 9.67 6.27 65.85
N ALA A 115 8.69 5.55 65.29
CA ALA A 115 8.74 5.10 63.89
C ALA A 115 8.58 6.26 62.89
N ALA A 116 9.13 6.09 61.68
CA ALA A 116 8.90 6.99 60.55
C ALA A 116 7.46 6.93 60.04
N TYR A 117 6.95 8.02 59.49
CA TYR A 117 5.67 8.03 58.77
C TYR A 117 5.79 7.28 57.44
N VAL A 118 4.83 6.40 57.12
CA VAL A 118 4.77 5.71 55.83
C VAL A 118 3.55 6.24 55.05
N PRO A 119 3.73 7.09 54.02
CA PRO A 119 2.63 7.59 53.21
C PRO A 119 1.98 6.47 52.39
N GLY A 120 0.67 6.57 52.13
CA GLY A 120 -0.06 5.66 51.23
C GLY A 120 0.37 5.79 49.75
N ALA A 121 -0.12 4.88 48.89
CA ALA A 121 0.16 4.89 47.45
C ALA A 121 -0.42 6.14 46.73
N PRO A 122 0.18 6.60 45.61
CA PRO A 122 -0.34 7.72 44.84
C PRO A 122 -1.72 7.42 44.25
N GLU A 123 -2.65 8.35 44.44
CA GLU A 123 -4.04 8.28 44.00
C GLU A 123 -4.33 9.42 43.01
N LEU A 124 -4.88 9.09 41.84
CA LEU A 124 -5.20 10.04 40.77
C LEU A 124 -6.35 10.97 41.20
N GLN A 125 -6.07 12.28 41.25
CA GLN A 125 -7.03 13.30 41.69
C GLN A 125 -7.77 13.93 40.50
N SER A 126 -7.05 14.28 39.44
CA SER A 126 -7.60 14.92 38.24
C SER A 126 -6.74 14.63 37.00
N ILE A 127 -7.31 14.89 35.82
CA ILE A 127 -6.61 14.83 34.53
C ILE A 127 -6.84 16.14 33.76
N ALA A 128 -5.90 16.53 32.92
CA ALA A 128 -6.01 17.72 32.07
C ALA A 128 -5.35 17.49 30.70
N VAL A 129 -5.94 18.04 29.64
CA VAL A 129 -5.29 18.15 28.33
C VAL A 129 -4.22 19.23 28.43
N THR A 130 -2.96 18.82 28.34
CA THR A 130 -1.80 19.73 28.41
C THR A 130 -1.22 20.05 27.03
N ALA A 131 -1.55 19.24 26.01
CA ALA A 131 -1.37 19.58 24.61
C ALA A 131 -2.54 18.97 23.81
N PRO A 132 -3.28 19.75 23.00
CA PRO A 132 -4.33 19.22 22.13
C PRO A 132 -3.75 18.35 21.00
N PRO A 133 -4.56 17.49 20.35
CA PRO A 133 -4.12 16.73 19.20
C PRO A 133 -3.76 17.65 18.02
N ALA A 134 -2.92 17.16 17.11
CA ALA A 134 -2.49 17.90 15.94
C ALA A 134 -3.64 18.18 14.95
N LYS A 135 -4.63 17.28 14.88
CA LYS A 135 -5.81 17.42 14.03
C LYS A 135 -7.02 17.87 14.85
N THR A 136 -7.53 19.06 14.54
CA THR A 136 -8.72 19.64 15.20
C THR A 136 -9.90 19.89 14.26
N ASN A 137 -9.76 19.54 12.98
CA ASN A 137 -10.81 19.65 11.96
C ASN A 137 -11.10 18.27 11.37
N TYR A 138 -12.38 17.90 11.29
CA TYR A 138 -12.87 16.59 10.89
C TYR A 138 -14.08 16.74 9.95
N ASN A 139 -14.42 15.71 9.19
CA ASN A 139 -15.70 15.64 8.50
C ASN A 139 -16.72 14.80 9.28
N VAL A 140 -18.02 14.98 9.01
CA VAL A 140 -19.08 14.13 9.60
C VAL A 140 -18.76 12.64 9.41
N GLY A 141 -18.73 11.85 10.48
CA GLY A 141 -18.44 10.42 10.43
C GLY A 141 -16.95 10.02 10.44
N ASP A 142 -16.03 10.99 10.46
CA ASP A 142 -14.60 10.71 10.66
C ASP A 142 -14.35 10.00 12.01
N VAL A 143 -13.26 9.22 12.04
CA VAL A 143 -12.69 8.68 13.29
C VAL A 143 -11.71 9.70 13.87
N ILE A 144 -11.73 9.86 15.19
CA ILE A 144 -10.86 10.81 15.87
C ILE A 144 -9.38 10.40 15.76
N ASP A 145 -8.49 11.38 15.52
CA ASP A 145 -7.04 11.19 15.53
C ASP A 145 -6.44 11.80 16.80
N LEU A 146 -5.86 10.94 17.63
CA LEU A 146 -5.26 11.32 18.91
C LEU A 146 -3.77 11.68 18.78
N ALA A 147 -3.19 11.68 17.57
CA ALA A 147 -1.80 12.02 17.36
C ALA A 147 -1.47 13.42 17.91
N GLY A 148 -0.44 13.48 18.76
CA GLY A 148 0.01 14.72 19.42
C GLY A 148 -0.77 15.09 20.69
N LEU A 149 -1.84 14.37 21.05
CA LEU A 149 -2.56 14.59 22.31
C LEU A 149 -1.66 14.23 23.50
N VAL A 150 -1.56 15.13 24.48
CA VAL A 150 -0.91 14.86 25.78
C VAL A 150 -1.89 15.17 26.90
N VAL A 151 -2.23 14.14 27.67
CA VAL A 151 -3.06 14.23 28.88
C VAL A 151 -2.18 14.01 30.11
N THR A 152 -2.25 14.90 31.09
CA THR A 152 -1.46 14.85 32.33
C THR A 152 -2.37 14.60 33.53
N GLY A 153 -2.01 13.62 34.37
CA GLY A 153 -2.67 13.28 35.63
C GLY A 153 -2.02 13.95 36.83
N THR A 154 -2.83 14.53 37.73
CA THR A 154 -2.40 15.07 39.02
C THR A 154 -2.73 14.09 40.13
N TYR A 155 -1.77 13.83 41.03
CA TYR A 155 -1.90 12.87 42.13
C TYR A 155 -1.88 13.56 43.49
N ASN A 156 -2.38 12.89 44.52
CA ASN A 156 -2.33 13.37 45.90
C ASN A 156 -0.89 13.52 46.44
N ILE A 157 0.05 12.74 45.91
CA ILE A 157 1.48 12.77 46.23
C ILE A 157 2.31 12.57 44.95
N GLY A 158 3.47 13.23 44.87
CA GLY A 158 4.37 13.16 43.71
C GLY A 158 4.07 14.20 42.63
N GLU A 159 4.91 14.23 41.60
CA GLU A 159 4.78 15.13 40.45
C GLU A 159 3.69 14.66 39.46
N PRO A 160 3.03 15.56 38.74
CA PRO A 160 2.10 15.20 37.67
C PRO A 160 2.78 14.32 36.60
N GLN A 161 2.04 13.36 36.04
CA GLN A 161 2.56 12.41 35.06
C GLN A 161 1.71 12.37 33.80
N ALA A 162 2.35 12.23 32.64
CA ALA A 162 1.65 11.98 31.38
C ALA A 162 0.95 10.61 31.43
N LEU A 163 -0.31 10.58 31.01
CA LEU A 163 -1.13 9.38 30.96
C LEU A 163 -1.20 8.86 29.53
N THR A 164 -1.20 7.54 29.38
CA THR A 164 -1.51 6.89 28.10
C THR A 164 -3.02 6.93 27.87
N VAL A 165 -3.44 7.49 26.73
CA VAL A 165 -4.83 7.52 26.28
C VAL A 165 -5.03 6.45 25.22
N THR A 166 -6.08 5.64 25.34
CA THR A 166 -6.49 4.64 24.35
C THR A 166 -7.88 4.97 23.81
N ASP A 167 -8.28 4.34 22.70
CA ASP A 167 -9.61 4.55 22.11
C ASP A 167 -10.76 4.29 23.09
N ALA A 168 -10.57 3.40 24.08
CA ALA A 168 -11.57 3.10 25.10
C ALA A 168 -11.77 4.23 26.12
N ASP A 169 -10.79 5.15 26.24
CA ASP A 169 -10.84 6.29 27.15
C ASP A 169 -11.52 7.52 26.51
N VAL A 170 -11.84 7.48 25.21
CA VAL A 170 -12.31 8.63 24.43
C VAL A 170 -13.77 8.47 24.01
N THR A 171 -14.58 9.48 24.31
CA THR A 171 -15.97 9.59 23.88
C THR A 171 -16.18 10.85 23.06
N TYR A 172 -16.71 10.70 21.85
CA TYR A 172 -17.02 11.80 20.94
C TYR A 172 -18.20 11.44 20.03
N ASP A 173 -18.80 12.45 19.41
CA ASP A 173 -19.86 12.29 18.41
C ASP A 173 -19.63 13.24 17.22
N PHE A 174 -19.19 12.68 16.10
CA PHE A 174 -19.03 13.38 14.83
C PHE A 174 -20.16 13.06 13.84
N SER A 175 -21.33 12.61 14.30
CA SER A 175 -22.45 12.27 13.39
C SER A 175 -23.14 13.48 12.76
N THR A 176 -22.78 14.70 13.16
CA THR A 176 -23.34 15.96 12.67
C THR A 176 -22.26 17.03 12.64
N ALA A 177 -22.39 18.02 11.76
CA ALA A 177 -21.43 19.12 11.66
C ALA A 177 -21.53 20.12 12.83
N GLY A 178 -20.55 21.02 12.90
CA GLY A 178 -20.41 22.08 13.90
C GLY A 178 -19.28 21.84 14.90
N ALA A 179 -19.16 22.75 15.87
CA ALA A 179 -18.22 22.59 16.98
C ALA A 179 -18.61 21.39 17.84
N LYS A 180 -17.66 20.49 18.10
CA LYS A 180 -17.83 19.29 18.92
C LYS A 180 -16.84 19.28 20.08
N THR A 181 -17.28 18.71 21.18
CA THR A 181 -16.44 18.49 22.36
C THR A 181 -16.13 17.01 22.50
N VAL A 182 -14.84 16.69 22.58
CA VAL A 182 -14.32 15.35 22.81
C VAL A 182 -14.04 15.19 24.30
N THR A 183 -14.48 14.07 24.88
CA THR A 183 -14.30 13.77 26.31
C THR A 183 -13.31 12.64 26.50
N ILE A 184 -12.30 12.85 27.34
CA ILE A 184 -11.36 11.82 27.79
C ILE A 184 -11.73 11.40 29.22
N THR A 185 -11.80 10.10 29.49
CA THR A 185 -12.11 9.52 30.81
C THR A 185 -11.07 8.48 31.20
N ILE A 186 -10.25 8.77 32.22
CA ILE A 186 -9.24 7.83 32.76
C ILE A 186 -9.39 7.75 34.28
N GLY A 187 -9.48 6.53 34.83
CA GLY A 187 -9.58 6.32 36.28
C GLY A 187 -10.79 7.02 36.93
N GLY A 188 -11.89 7.20 36.18
CA GLY A 188 -13.08 7.91 36.63
C GLY A 188 -12.96 9.45 36.67
N LYS A 189 -11.86 10.02 36.15
CA LYS A 189 -11.65 11.46 35.99
C LYS A 189 -11.83 11.85 34.53
N THR A 190 -12.37 13.04 34.28
CA THR A 190 -12.62 13.51 32.91
C THR A 190 -11.93 14.84 32.59
N THR A 191 -11.61 15.03 31.31
CA THR A 191 -11.19 16.31 30.71
C THR A 191 -11.71 16.39 29.28
N THR A 192 -11.76 17.58 28.69
CA THR A 192 -12.28 17.78 27.33
C THR A 192 -11.36 18.63 26.48
N PHE A 193 -11.55 18.56 25.17
CA PHE A 193 -11.05 19.53 24.19
C PHE A 193 -12.05 19.66 23.03
N ASP A 194 -11.99 20.78 22.31
CA ASP A 194 -12.92 21.08 21.23
C ASP A 194 -12.28 20.85 19.85
N VAL A 195 -13.12 20.44 18.90
CA VAL A 195 -12.79 20.26 17.48
C VAL A 195 -13.91 20.83 16.62
N VAL A 196 -13.64 21.03 15.33
CA VAL A 196 -14.65 21.42 14.34
C VAL A 196 -14.94 20.21 13.45
N VAL A 197 -16.23 19.91 13.26
CA VAL A 197 -16.69 18.91 12.30
C VAL A 197 -17.39 19.62 11.15
N ASP A 198 -16.81 19.55 9.96
CA ASP A 198 -17.38 20.08 8.73
C ASP A 198 -18.43 19.11 8.16
N GLU A 199 -19.45 19.66 7.47
CA GLU A 199 -20.36 18.83 6.70
C GLU A 199 -19.58 18.06 5.63
N ILE A 200 -19.86 16.76 5.46
CA ILE A 200 -19.46 16.09 4.23
C ILE A 200 -20.31 16.67 3.10
N ILE A 201 -19.73 17.58 2.34
CA ILE A 201 -20.15 17.83 0.96
C ILE A 201 -19.11 17.22 0.02
N SER A 202 -19.06 15.88 0.01
CA SER A 202 -18.45 15.18 -1.12
C SER A 202 -19.28 15.49 -2.36
N PRO A 203 -18.66 15.85 -3.50
CA PRO A 203 -19.44 16.09 -4.70
C PRO A 203 -20.27 14.85 -5.04
N THR A 204 -21.58 15.04 -5.23
CA THR A 204 -22.42 13.94 -5.71
C THR A 204 -22.02 13.60 -7.13
N PHE A 205 -21.96 12.31 -7.44
CA PHE A 205 -21.68 11.80 -8.77
C PHE A 205 -22.96 11.25 -9.41
N ILE A 206 -23.26 11.71 -10.62
CA ILE A 206 -24.36 11.21 -11.45
C ILE A 206 -23.76 10.55 -12.69
N SER A 207 -23.93 9.23 -12.81
CA SER A 207 -23.58 8.49 -14.03
C SER A 207 -24.80 8.41 -14.96
N ALA A 208 -24.81 9.24 -15.99
CA ALA A 208 -25.87 9.31 -16.98
C ALA A 208 -25.60 8.41 -18.19
N LEU A 209 -26.65 7.76 -18.71
CA LEU A 209 -26.59 7.05 -20.00
C LEU A 209 -26.47 8.06 -21.17
N SER A 210 -26.10 7.56 -22.35
CA SER A 210 -26.03 8.38 -23.56
C SER A 210 -27.38 8.91 -24.04
N ALA A 211 -28.47 8.21 -23.70
CA ALA A 211 -29.83 8.71 -23.92
C ALA A 211 -30.13 9.93 -23.03
N GLU A 212 -31.15 10.71 -23.40
CA GLU A 212 -31.64 11.78 -22.54
C GLU A 212 -32.17 11.23 -21.20
N GLY A 213 -32.02 12.01 -20.13
CA GLY A 213 -32.39 11.59 -18.78
C GLY A 213 -32.68 12.74 -17.85
N GLN A 214 -33.37 12.44 -16.74
CA GLN A 214 -33.65 13.39 -15.66
C GLN A 214 -33.26 12.78 -14.32
N TYR A 215 -32.57 13.56 -13.49
CA TYR A 215 -32.06 13.11 -12.20
C TYR A 215 -32.52 14.08 -11.11
N ALA A 216 -33.17 13.59 -10.07
CA ALA A 216 -33.58 14.41 -8.94
C ALA A 216 -32.49 14.45 -7.88
N HIS A 217 -32.15 15.63 -7.39
CA HIS A 217 -31.24 15.84 -6.27
C HIS A 217 -31.94 16.66 -5.18
N THR A 218 -31.82 16.23 -3.92
CA THR A 218 -32.38 16.97 -2.78
C THR A 218 -31.31 17.89 -2.21
N ILE A 219 -31.55 19.20 -2.28
CA ILE A 219 -30.77 20.23 -1.62
C ILE A 219 -31.28 20.34 -0.18
N ILE A 220 -30.36 20.33 0.78
CA ILE A 220 -30.62 20.66 2.19
C ILE A 220 -29.92 21.98 2.45
N ALA A 221 -30.66 22.98 2.89
CA ALA A 221 -30.13 24.32 3.12
C ALA A 221 -30.98 25.09 4.14
N ASP A 222 -30.33 25.89 4.98
CA ASP A 222 -31.01 26.73 5.99
C ASP A 222 -31.44 28.11 5.44
N GLY A 223 -31.12 28.40 4.18
CA GLY A 223 -31.31 29.72 3.55
C GLY A 223 -31.49 29.68 2.04
N ALA A 224 -31.37 30.85 1.41
CA ALA A 224 -31.40 30.95 -0.05
C ALA A 224 -30.14 30.34 -0.67
N TRP A 225 -30.30 29.75 -1.84
CA TRP A 225 -29.20 29.15 -2.61
C TRP A 225 -29.40 29.39 -4.11
N THR A 226 -28.32 29.34 -4.86
CA THR A 226 -28.30 29.36 -6.34
C THR A 226 -27.66 28.08 -6.88
N ALA A 227 -28.00 27.73 -8.12
CA ALA A 227 -27.44 26.57 -8.82
C ALA A 227 -27.14 26.93 -10.28
N SER A 228 -26.01 26.47 -10.79
CA SER A 228 -25.62 26.64 -12.20
C SER A 228 -24.96 25.38 -12.73
N SER A 229 -25.08 25.15 -14.03
CA SER A 229 -24.34 24.09 -14.74
C SER A 229 -23.19 24.70 -15.53
N SER A 230 -22.06 23.99 -15.62
CA SER A 230 -20.93 24.37 -16.47
C SER A 230 -21.21 24.15 -17.96
N GLU A 231 -22.21 23.33 -18.30
CA GLU A 231 -22.46 22.86 -19.66
C GLU A 231 -23.93 23.01 -20.07
N SER A 232 -24.17 23.37 -21.34
CA SER A 232 -25.52 23.62 -21.87
C SER A 232 -26.34 22.35 -22.11
N TRP A 233 -25.71 21.18 -22.21
CA TRP A 233 -26.39 19.89 -22.34
C TRP A 233 -26.90 19.33 -21.00
N CYS A 234 -26.50 19.93 -19.88
CA CYS A 234 -26.93 19.59 -18.53
C CYS A 234 -27.69 20.79 -17.95
N ASP A 235 -29.01 20.79 -18.08
CA ASP A 235 -29.89 21.88 -17.67
C ASP A 235 -30.52 21.63 -16.29
N LEU A 236 -30.97 22.68 -15.61
CA LEU A 236 -31.53 22.62 -14.26
C LEU A 236 -32.99 23.09 -14.26
N SER A 237 -33.86 22.41 -13.51
CA SER A 237 -35.27 22.81 -13.41
C SER A 237 -35.49 24.23 -12.88
N HIS A 238 -34.53 24.74 -12.10
CA HIS A 238 -34.47 26.10 -11.60
C HIS A 238 -33.03 26.41 -11.15
N ALA A 239 -32.64 27.69 -11.17
CA ALA A 239 -31.28 28.14 -10.85
C ALA A 239 -31.16 28.73 -9.43
N SER A 240 -32.22 28.66 -8.63
CA SER A 240 -32.23 29.20 -7.26
C SER A 240 -33.42 28.67 -6.46
N GLY A 241 -33.27 28.65 -5.14
CA GLY A 241 -34.36 28.36 -4.21
C GLY A 241 -33.99 28.74 -2.78
N SER A 242 -34.75 28.22 -1.82
CA SER A 242 -34.57 28.49 -0.40
C SER A 242 -35.01 27.31 0.45
N GLY A 243 -34.33 27.05 1.55
CA GLY A 243 -34.65 25.89 2.37
C GLY A 243 -34.35 24.59 1.64
N ASN A 244 -34.86 23.49 2.17
CA ASN A 244 -34.77 22.19 1.52
C ASN A 244 -35.62 22.16 0.25
N ALA A 245 -35.07 21.67 -0.85
CA ALA A 245 -35.73 21.66 -2.15
C ALA A 245 -35.24 20.51 -3.04
N THR A 246 -36.05 20.15 -4.03
CA THR A 246 -35.63 19.21 -5.08
C THR A 246 -35.20 19.99 -6.31
N LEU A 247 -33.97 19.74 -6.78
CA LEU A 247 -33.42 20.18 -8.04
C LEU A 247 -33.48 19.03 -9.04
N THR A 248 -34.18 19.21 -10.16
CA THR A 248 -34.14 18.23 -11.26
C THR A 248 -33.08 18.64 -12.27
N ILE A 249 -32.21 17.70 -12.61
CA ILE A 249 -31.11 17.84 -13.55
C ILE A 249 -31.53 17.17 -14.85
N HIS A 250 -31.61 17.93 -15.92
CA HIS A 250 -31.99 17.49 -17.26
C HIS A 250 -30.74 17.27 -18.11
N VAL A 251 -30.48 16.03 -18.49
CA VAL A 251 -29.32 15.66 -19.29
C VAL A 251 -29.78 15.36 -20.70
N ALA A 252 -29.34 16.16 -21.68
CA ALA A 252 -29.64 15.94 -23.09
C ALA A 252 -28.94 14.69 -23.63
N ALA A 253 -29.50 14.09 -24.68
CA ALA A 253 -28.86 12.96 -25.35
C ALA A 253 -27.45 13.32 -25.84
N HIS A 254 -26.57 12.34 -25.77
CA HIS A 254 -25.19 12.41 -26.21
C HIS A 254 -25.01 11.47 -27.41
N THR A 255 -24.33 11.92 -28.45
CA THR A 255 -24.20 11.18 -29.72
C THR A 255 -22.75 10.90 -30.12
N GLU A 256 -21.79 11.35 -29.33
CA GLU A 256 -20.37 11.20 -29.63
C GLU A 256 -19.81 9.93 -28.98
N LYS A 257 -18.64 9.51 -29.46
CA LYS A 257 -17.98 8.27 -29.03
C LYS A 257 -17.09 8.44 -27.79
N THR A 258 -16.85 9.68 -27.36
CA THR A 258 -16.05 10.02 -26.18
C THR A 258 -16.96 10.53 -25.06
N PRO A 259 -16.84 10.07 -23.80
CA PRO A 259 -17.69 10.53 -22.71
C PRO A 259 -17.56 12.05 -22.50
N ARG A 260 -18.56 12.64 -21.85
CA ARG A 260 -18.57 14.06 -21.49
C ARG A 260 -19.01 14.25 -20.04
N SER A 261 -18.65 15.38 -19.45
CA SER A 261 -19.01 15.69 -18.07
C SER A 261 -19.38 17.16 -17.86
N ALA A 262 -20.30 17.41 -16.94
CA ALA A 262 -20.69 18.74 -16.49
C ALA A 262 -20.54 18.84 -14.97
N THR A 263 -20.22 20.03 -14.49
CA THR A 263 -20.22 20.33 -13.05
C THR A 263 -21.39 21.26 -12.75
N ILE A 264 -22.28 20.81 -11.87
CA ILE A 264 -23.32 21.66 -11.30
C ILE A 264 -22.76 22.27 -10.03
N THR A 265 -22.79 23.58 -9.90
CA THR A 265 -22.34 24.31 -8.70
C THR A 265 -23.55 24.87 -7.98
N ILE A 266 -23.72 24.50 -6.71
CA ILE A 266 -24.77 24.99 -5.82
C ILE A 266 -24.10 25.87 -4.76
N THR A 267 -24.55 27.11 -4.62
CA THR A 267 -23.98 28.10 -3.69
C THR A 267 -25.04 28.54 -2.69
N GLY A 268 -24.77 28.35 -1.40
CA GLY A 268 -25.61 28.79 -0.29
C GLY A 268 -24.86 29.76 0.63
N ALA A 269 -25.16 29.72 1.93
CA ALA A 269 -24.44 30.52 2.94
C ALA A 269 -23.06 29.95 3.31
N GLY A 270 -22.79 28.67 3.03
CA GLY A 270 -21.52 27.99 3.24
C GLY A 270 -20.69 27.83 1.95
N GLU A 271 -19.71 26.93 2.00
CA GLU A 271 -18.88 26.60 0.84
C GLU A 271 -19.70 26.06 -0.34
N PRO A 272 -19.33 26.36 -1.60
CA PRO A 272 -20.01 25.83 -2.76
C PRO A 272 -19.96 24.31 -2.79
N TYR A 273 -21.11 23.71 -3.10
CA TYR A 273 -21.28 22.28 -3.29
C TYR A 273 -21.34 21.96 -4.78
N SER A 274 -20.62 20.93 -5.20
CA SER A 274 -20.59 20.51 -6.61
C SER A 274 -21.23 19.16 -6.84
N ILE A 275 -21.91 18.99 -7.98
CA ILE A 275 -22.37 17.69 -8.47
C ILE A 275 -21.69 17.46 -9.81
N THR A 276 -20.97 16.35 -9.93
CA THR A 276 -20.39 15.94 -11.21
C THR A 276 -21.40 15.06 -11.95
N VAL A 277 -21.81 15.49 -13.13
CA VAL A 277 -22.66 14.72 -14.05
C VAL A 277 -21.76 14.19 -15.16
N ALA A 278 -21.52 12.89 -15.16
CA ALA A 278 -20.72 12.22 -16.17
C ALA A 278 -21.65 11.42 -17.08
N GLN A 279 -21.58 11.66 -18.40
CA GLN A 279 -22.47 11.04 -19.37
C GLN A 279 -21.70 10.11 -20.32
N MET A 280 -22.23 8.89 -20.46
CA MET A 280 -21.65 7.85 -21.31
C MET A 280 -21.69 8.24 -22.80
N PRO A 281 -20.72 7.78 -23.61
CA PRO A 281 -20.76 7.92 -25.06
C PRO A 281 -21.77 6.98 -25.72
N VAL A 282 -21.98 7.17 -27.02
CA VAL A 282 -22.72 6.22 -27.86
C VAL A 282 -21.79 5.14 -28.40
N PHE A 283 -22.17 3.90 -28.14
CA PHE A 283 -21.48 2.71 -28.63
C PHE A 283 -22.16 2.14 -29.88
N VAL A 284 -21.35 1.68 -30.84
CA VAL A 284 -21.84 0.90 -31.98
C VAL A 284 -21.59 -0.57 -31.65
N ILE A 285 -22.67 -1.28 -31.30
CA ILE A 285 -22.57 -2.66 -30.84
C ILE A 285 -22.76 -3.61 -32.01
N ASP A 286 -21.72 -4.39 -32.32
CA ASP A 286 -21.85 -5.57 -33.19
C ASP A 286 -22.32 -6.77 -32.37
N ARG A 287 -23.56 -7.20 -32.61
CA ARG A 287 -24.20 -8.31 -31.89
C ARG A 287 -23.88 -9.69 -32.48
N ASN A 288 -23.22 -9.75 -33.65
CA ASN A 288 -22.97 -11.01 -34.36
C ASN A 288 -21.64 -11.68 -33.96
N LEU A 289 -21.07 -11.29 -32.82
CA LEU A 289 -19.81 -11.79 -32.33
C LEU A 289 -20.00 -13.01 -31.44
N SER A 290 -19.11 -13.98 -31.60
CA SER A 290 -19.03 -15.14 -30.70
C SER A 290 -18.21 -14.79 -29.47
N TRP A 291 -18.61 -15.30 -28.31
CA TRP A 291 -17.94 -15.06 -27.04
C TRP A 291 -18.20 -16.22 -26.08
N THR A 292 -17.46 -16.26 -24.97
CA THR A 292 -17.61 -17.27 -23.93
C THR A 292 -17.68 -16.60 -22.57
N GLU A 293 -18.52 -17.13 -21.68
CA GLU A 293 -18.55 -16.76 -20.27
C GLU A 293 -17.25 -17.14 -19.56
N ALA A 294 -17.02 -16.57 -18.37
CA ALA A 294 -15.83 -16.88 -17.58
C ALA A 294 -15.74 -18.36 -17.17
N ASP A 295 -16.86 -19.08 -17.16
CA ASP A 295 -16.93 -20.51 -16.86
C ASP A 295 -16.74 -21.42 -18.09
N GLY A 296 -16.59 -20.85 -19.29
CA GLY A 296 -16.44 -21.61 -20.53
C GLY A 296 -17.72 -21.83 -21.33
N THR A 297 -18.87 -21.30 -20.89
CA THR A 297 -20.13 -21.42 -21.64
C THR A 297 -20.10 -20.57 -22.93
N PRO A 298 -20.18 -21.18 -24.13
CA PRO A 298 -20.03 -20.46 -25.39
C PRO A 298 -21.35 -19.86 -25.90
N HIS A 299 -21.24 -18.73 -26.60
CA HIS A 299 -22.33 -17.98 -27.22
C HIS A 299 -21.94 -17.57 -28.64
N THR A 300 -22.87 -17.67 -29.59
CA THR A 300 -22.60 -17.31 -31.00
C THR A 300 -22.94 -15.86 -31.35
N THR A 301 -23.68 -15.18 -30.48
CA THR A 301 -24.12 -13.78 -30.64
C THR A 301 -24.20 -13.12 -29.26
N ILE A 302 -24.04 -11.80 -29.21
CA ILE A 302 -24.21 -11.01 -27.99
C ILE A 302 -25.71 -10.71 -27.77
N PRO A 303 -26.32 -11.14 -26.66
CA PRO A 303 -27.72 -10.85 -26.34
C PRO A 303 -28.02 -9.36 -26.26
N ALA A 304 -29.24 -8.93 -26.60
CA ALA A 304 -29.61 -7.50 -26.64
C ALA A 304 -29.53 -6.78 -25.29
N ASP A 305 -29.71 -7.52 -24.20
CA ASP A 305 -29.63 -7.07 -22.81
C ASP A 305 -28.20 -7.07 -22.24
N LYS A 306 -27.25 -7.73 -22.90
CA LYS A 306 -25.82 -7.67 -22.53
C LYS A 306 -25.23 -6.34 -22.99
N ASN A 307 -25.02 -5.44 -22.04
CA ASN A 307 -24.43 -4.11 -22.27
C ASN A 307 -23.07 -3.94 -21.59
N GLN A 308 -22.62 -4.93 -20.83
CA GLN A 308 -21.36 -4.92 -20.08
C GLN A 308 -20.63 -6.25 -20.24
N TRP A 309 -19.30 -6.16 -20.35
CA TRP A 309 -18.40 -7.30 -20.20
C TRP A 309 -18.03 -7.50 -18.73
N ASN A 310 -17.95 -8.76 -18.30
CA ASN A 310 -17.51 -9.18 -16.98
C ASN A 310 -16.09 -9.74 -17.03
N ASN A 311 -15.40 -9.73 -15.88
CA ASN A 311 -14.07 -10.30 -15.75
C ASN A 311 -14.04 -11.79 -16.13
N GLY A 312 -13.10 -12.17 -16.98
CA GLY A 312 -12.90 -13.54 -17.43
C GLY A 312 -13.74 -13.94 -18.64
N GLU A 313 -14.71 -13.14 -19.06
CA GLU A 313 -15.40 -13.36 -20.34
C GLU A 313 -14.42 -13.15 -21.51
N VAL A 314 -14.60 -13.91 -22.58
CA VAL A 314 -13.70 -13.90 -23.73
C VAL A 314 -14.50 -13.64 -24.99
N LEU A 315 -14.18 -12.56 -25.70
CA LEU A 315 -14.69 -12.33 -27.04
C LEU A 315 -13.83 -13.10 -28.06
N GLU A 316 -14.45 -14.01 -28.80
CA GLU A 316 -13.78 -14.83 -29.82
C GLU A 316 -13.77 -14.07 -31.15
N TYR A 317 -12.85 -13.11 -31.28
CA TYR A 317 -12.79 -12.21 -32.43
C TYR A 317 -12.58 -12.95 -33.75
N LYS A 318 -11.73 -13.99 -33.73
CA LYS A 318 -11.46 -14.82 -34.91
C LYS A 318 -11.20 -16.25 -34.51
N LYS A 319 -11.70 -17.19 -35.31
CA LYS A 319 -11.40 -18.61 -35.21
C LYS A 319 -10.64 -19.08 -36.45
N ALA A 320 -9.65 -19.93 -36.25
CA ALA A 320 -8.88 -20.55 -37.30
C ALA A 320 -9.76 -21.49 -38.14
N THR A 321 -9.55 -21.46 -39.45
CA THR A 321 -10.19 -22.36 -40.40
C THR A 321 -9.21 -23.37 -41.01
N LYS A 322 -7.92 -23.27 -40.67
CA LYS A 322 -6.85 -24.21 -41.05
C LYS A 322 -5.93 -24.54 -39.88
N GLY A 323 -5.30 -25.71 -39.96
CA GLY A 323 -4.37 -26.21 -38.95
C GLY A 323 -5.01 -26.40 -37.57
N ALA A 324 -4.15 -26.58 -36.58
CA ALA A 324 -4.51 -26.67 -35.16
C ALA A 324 -4.94 -25.32 -34.54
N GLY A 325 -4.72 -24.21 -35.26
CA GLY A 325 -4.97 -22.86 -34.77
C GLY A 325 -3.76 -22.25 -34.04
N VAL A 326 -3.42 -21.03 -34.40
CA VAL A 326 -2.37 -20.19 -33.80
C VAL A 326 -3.05 -19.21 -32.87
N ASN A 327 -2.80 -19.33 -31.56
CA ASN A 327 -3.53 -18.57 -30.56
C ASN A 327 -2.87 -17.21 -30.27
N LEU A 328 -3.68 -16.17 -30.38
CA LEU A 328 -3.37 -14.81 -29.96
C LEU A 328 -4.38 -14.37 -28.89
N VAL A 329 -3.89 -13.87 -27.76
CA VAL A 329 -4.72 -13.30 -26.70
C VAL A 329 -4.42 -11.82 -26.59
N ILE A 330 -5.46 -10.99 -26.64
CA ILE A 330 -5.40 -9.57 -26.33
C ILE A 330 -5.99 -9.38 -24.94
N ILE A 331 -5.25 -8.73 -24.05
CA ILE A 331 -5.75 -8.36 -22.72
C ILE A 331 -5.45 -6.89 -22.43
N GLY A 332 -6.41 -6.19 -21.87
CA GLY A 332 -6.33 -4.78 -21.54
C GLY A 332 -5.53 -4.52 -20.27
N ASP A 333 -4.95 -3.33 -20.20
CA ASP A 333 -4.36 -2.75 -18.99
C ASP A 333 -4.87 -1.31 -18.81
N ALA A 334 -5.15 -0.93 -17.56
CA ALA A 334 -5.71 0.37 -17.19
C ALA A 334 -7.05 0.71 -17.87
N PHE A 335 -7.94 -0.27 -18.05
CA PHE A 335 -9.33 -0.03 -18.46
C PHE A 335 -10.28 -0.22 -17.27
N ASN A 336 -11.16 0.74 -17.03
CA ASN A 336 -12.19 0.65 -16.00
C ASN A 336 -13.49 -0.02 -16.51
N GLN A 337 -14.48 -0.21 -15.63
CA GLN A 337 -15.72 -0.90 -15.97
C GLN A 337 -16.49 -0.25 -17.12
N MET A 338 -16.45 1.07 -17.27
CA MET A 338 -17.14 1.72 -18.38
C MET A 338 -16.48 1.41 -19.72
N GLU A 339 -15.16 1.36 -19.72
CA GLU A 339 -14.40 1.07 -20.93
C GLU A 339 -14.60 -0.38 -21.39
N LEU A 340 -15.09 -1.24 -20.49
CA LEU A 340 -15.57 -2.60 -20.73
C LEU A 340 -17.07 -2.71 -21.08
N ALA A 341 -17.78 -1.59 -21.28
CA ALA A 341 -19.12 -1.66 -21.86
C ALA A 341 -19.07 -2.32 -23.26
N VAL A 342 -20.11 -3.05 -23.64
CA VAL A 342 -20.14 -3.72 -24.96
C VAL A 342 -20.09 -2.67 -26.07
N GLY A 343 -19.19 -2.84 -27.03
CA GLY A 343 -18.94 -1.87 -28.10
C GLY A 343 -18.19 -0.60 -27.66
N SER A 344 -17.63 -0.59 -26.45
CA SER A 344 -16.84 0.53 -25.91
C SER A 344 -15.39 0.50 -26.38
N VAL A 345 -14.58 1.39 -25.82
CA VAL A 345 -13.19 1.65 -26.22
C VAL A 345 -12.31 0.42 -26.07
N TYR A 346 -12.44 -0.39 -25.01
CA TYR A 346 -11.58 -1.57 -24.84
C TYR A 346 -11.85 -2.63 -25.93
N GLU A 347 -13.12 -2.94 -26.19
CA GLU A 347 -13.50 -3.88 -27.25
C GLU A 347 -13.02 -3.37 -28.62
N THR A 348 -13.28 -2.09 -28.92
CA THR A 348 -12.98 -1.51 -30.23
C THR A 348 -11.47 -1.42 -30.47
N SER A 349 -10.71 -0.91 -29.50
CA SER A 349 -9.24 -0.83 -29.58
C SER A 349 -8.62 -2.23 -29.73
N SER A 350 -9.09 -3.22 -28.98
CA SER A 350 -8.60 -4.60 -29.09
C SER A 350 -8.89 -5.23 -30.45
N LYS A 351 -10.04 -4.92 -31.07
CA LYS A 351 -10.35 -5.36 -32.44
C LYS A 351 -9.47 -4.67 -33.48
N GLU A 352 -9.23 -3.37 -33.34
CA GLU A 352 -8.30 -2.64 -34.22
C GLU A 352 -6.88 -3.21 -34.13
N LEU A 353 -6.46 -3.59 -32.93
CA LEU A 353 -5.17 -4.23 -32.68
C LEU A 353 -5.08 -5.58 -33.37
N ALA A 354 -6.12 -6.41 -33.25
CA ALA A 354 -6.22 -7.69 -33.93
C ALA A 354 -6.18 -7.52 -35.46
N ASP A 355 -6.95 -6.57 -36.01
CA ASP A 355 -6.98 -6.27 -37.44
C ASP A 355 -5.62 -5.79 -37.94
N MET A 356 -4.94 -4.95 -37.16
CA MET A 356 -3.62 -4.45 -37.52
C MET A 356 -2.58 -5.57 -37.49
N PHE A 357 -2.57 -6.43 -36.47
CA PHE A 357 -1.72 -7.63 -36.43
C PHE A 357 -1.97 -8.54 -37.64
N LEU A 358 -3.24 -8.80 -37.98
CA LEU A 358 -3.63 -9.61 -39.13
C LEU A 358 -3.28 -8.98 -40.48
N ARG A 359 -2.94 -7.69 -40.53
CA ARG A 359 -2.44 -7.02 -41.75
C ARG A 359 -0.93 -7.08 -41.89
N MET A 360 -0.20 -7.51 -40.86
CA MET A 360 1.25 -7.56 -40.89
C MET A 360 1.75 -8.49 -42.00
N PRO A 361 2.91 -8.19 -42.62
CA PRO A 361 3.50 -9.03 -43.66
C PRO A 361 3.60 -10.49 -43.22
N VAL A 362 3.37 -11.42 -44.15
CA VAL A 362 3.25 -12.86 -43.87
C VAL A 362 2.02 -13.23 -43.04
N VAL A 363 1.79 -12.62 -41.87
CA VAL A 363 0.58 -12.87 -41.04
C VAL A 363 -0.69 -12.71 -41.88
N ARG A 364 -0.77 -11.65 -42.68
CA ARG A 364 -1.86 -11.37 -43.63
C ARG A 364 -2.18 -12.52 -44.57
N ASP A 365 -1.16 -13.20 -45.08
CA ASP A 365 -1.33 -14.26 -46.07
C ASP A 365 -1.76 -15.59 -45.41
N TYR A 366 -1.48 -15.74 -44.12
CA TYR A 366 -1.76 -16.95 -43.33
C TYR A 366 -2.78 -16.69 -42.20
N GLN A 367 -3.56 -15.61 -42.30
CA GLN A 367 -4.53 -15.20 -41.28
C GLN A 367 -5.59 -16.28 -40.95
N GLU A 368 -5.86 -17.19 -41.88
CA GLU A 368 -6.78 -18.33 -41.71
C GLU A 368 -6.33 -19.35 -40.65
N TYR A 369 -5.07 -19.30 -40.23
CA TYR A 369 -4.54 -20.15 -39.16
C TYR A 369 -4.74 -19.57 -37.76
N PHE A 370 -5.21 -18.32 -37.61
CA PHE A 370 -5.23 -17.66 -36.30
C PHE A 370 -6.56 -17.80 -35.57
N ASN A 371 -6.48 -18.13 -34.28
CA ASN A 371 -7.51 -17.84 -33.29
C ASN A 371 -7.12 -16.54 -32.56
N ILE A 372 -8.04 -15.58 -32.47
CA ILE A 372 -7.82 -14.34 -31.72
C ILE A 372 -8.90 -14.21 -30.65
N TYR A 373 -8.44 -14.09 -29.42
CA TYR A 373 -9.25 -13.95 -28.22
C TYR A 373 -9.01 -12.59 -27.59
N ILE A 374 -10.08 -11.88 -27.23
CA ILE A 374 -10.01 -10.64 -26.45
C ILE A 374 -10.54 -10.97 -25.06
N LEU A 375 -9.63 -11.02 -24.07
CA LEU A 375 -9.94 -11.37 -22.69
C LEU A 375 -10.42 -10.12 -21.93
N MET A 376 -11.63 -10.17 -21.39
CA MET A 376 -12.25 -9.06 -20.68
C MET A 376 -11.78 -9.01 -19.23
N TRP A 377 -11.20 -7.88 -18.83
CA TRP A 377 -10.79 -7.65 -17.46
C TRP A 377 -10.82 -6.18 -17.05
N ASN A 378 -11.56 -5.87 -16.00
CA ASN A 378 -11.68 -4.54 -15.39
C ASN A 378 -10.53 -4.31 -14.39
N PHE A 379 -9.79 -3.22 -14.58
CA PHE A 379 -8.70 -2.78 -13.70
C PHE A 379 -9.10 -1.67 -12.72
N ASN A 380 -10.37 -1.25 -12.74
CA ASN A 380 -10.99 -0.21 -11.90
C ASN A 380 -10.33 1.17 -12.01
N LYS A 381 -9.47 1.39 -13.01
CA LYS A 381 -8.75 2.64 -13.19
C LYS A 381 -8.46 2.87 -14.67
N SER A 382 -8.69 4.10 -15.13
CA SER A 382 -8.54 4.47 -16.54
C SER A 382 -7.30 5.33 -16.81
N GLY A 383 -6.61 5.10 -17.92
CA GLY A 383 -5.62 6.04 -18.48
C GLY A 383 -4.24 6.08 -17.81
N LEU A 384 -4.05 5.37 -16.70
CA LEU A 384 -2.79 5.40 -15.94
C LEU A 384 -2.05 4.06 -16.09
N PHE A 385 -1.31 3.95 -17.20
CA PHE A 385 -0.38 2.85 -17.43
C PHE A 385 0.60 2.75 -16.25
N ASN A 386 0.75 1.54 -15.70
CA ASN A 386 1.56 1.22 -14.52
C ASN A 386 1.11 1.81 -13.18
N GLU A 387 0.10 2.67 -13.05
CA GLU A 387 -0.37 3.19 -11.75
C GLU A 387 -1.66 2.52 -11.28
N TYR A 388 -1.59 1.66 -10.27
CA TYR A 388 -2.74 0.89 -9.79
C TYR A 388 -3.63 1.66 -8.80
N PRO A 389 -4.83 1.15 -8.42
CA PRO A 389 -5.72 1.80 -7.45
C PRO A 389 -5.08 2.07 -6.07
N ASP A 390 -4.01 1.36 -5.73
CA ASP A 390 -3.21 1.56 -4.51
C ASP A 390 -2.10 2.62 -4.67
N GLY A 391 -1.99 3.25 -5.85
CA GLY A 391 -0.96 4.24 -6.17
C GLY A 391 0.42 3.64 -6.49
N SER A 392 0.55 2.31 -6.58
CA SER A 392 1.82 1.67 -6.97
C SER A 392 2.12 1.89 -8.46
N PHE A 393 3.38 2.20 -8.77
CA PHE A 393 3.94 2.32 -10.13
C PHE A 393 4.83 1.12 -10.43
N GLU A 394 4.51 0.28 -11.42
CA GLU A 394 5.38 -0.87 -11.76
C GLU A 394 5.48 -1.13 -13.26
N ASN A 395 6.72 -1.15 -13.78
CA ASN A 395 7.00 -1.57 -15.16
C ASN A 395 6.54 -3.02 -15.41
N LEU A 396 6.05 -3.32 -16.62
CA LEU A 396 5.71 -4.67 -17.09
C LEU A 396 6.81 -5.73 -16.86
N LEU A 397 8.08 -5.30 -16.77
CA LEU A 397 9.25 -6.13 -16.46
C LEU A 397 9.37 -6.55 -14.98
N GLY A 398 8.61 -5.92 -14.07
CA GLY A 398 8.77 -6.01 -12.61
C GLY A 398 8.00 -7.13 -11.89
N GLY A 399 7.37 -8.06 -12.62
CA GLY A 399 6.83 -9.30 -12.01
C GLY A 399 5.30 -9.46 -12.02
N LYS A 400 4.51 -8.43 -12.36
CA LYS A 400 3.03 -8.56 -12.42
C LYS A 400 2.49 -9.27 -13.66
N ALA A 401 3.23 -9.40 -14.77
CA ALA A 401 2.86 -10.35 -15.84
C ALA A 401 2.52 -11.73 -15.25
N TYR A 402 3.39 -12.24 -14.37
CA TYR A 402 3.24 -13.53 -13.69
C TYR A 402 2.11 -13.59 -12.67
N THR A 403 1.93 -12.54 -11.87
CA THR A 403 0.97 -12.59 -10.75
C THR A 403 -0.44 -12.13 -11.14
N VAL A 404 -0.55 -11.32 -12.18
CA VAL A 404 -1.82 -10.68 -12.59
C VAL A 404 -2.35 -11.28 -13.88
N PHE A 405 -1.53 -11.37 -14.95
CA PHE A 405 -2.02 -11.75 -16.27
C PHE A 405 -1.97 -13.26 -16.52
N ASN A 406 -0.87 -13.94 -16.20
CA ASN A 406 -0.72 -15.39 -16.44
C ASN A 406 -1.87 -16.20 -15.84
N PRO A 407 -2.28 -16.02 -14.57
CA PRO A 407 -3.34 -16.83 -13.99
C PRO A 407 -4.68 -16.64 -14.70
N ARG A 408 -4.92 -15.45 -15.28
CA ARG A 408 -6.14 -15.14 -16.03
C ARG A 408 -6.13 -15.81 -17.40
N ILE A 409 -4.98 -15.82 -18.07
CA ILE A 409 -4.79 -16.49 -19.36
C ILE A 409 -4.81 -18.02 -19.18
N ASP A 410 -4.16 -18.52 -18.13
CA ASP A 410 -4.16 -19.94 -17.76
C ASP A 410 -5.56 -20.47 -17.45
N ALA A 411 -6.44 -19.61 -16.95
CA ALA A 411 -7.84 -19.91 -16.67
C ALA A 411 -8.74 -19.88 -17.91
N MET A 412 -8.26 -19.40 -19.06
CA MET A 412 -9.07 -19.33 -20.29
C MET A 412 -9.45 -20.74 -20.77
N PRO A 413 -10.75 -21.07 -20.87
CA PRO A 413 -11.20 -22.39 -21.30
C PRO A 413 -10.92 -22.66 -22.79
N GLN A 414 -10.63 -21.63 -23.58
CA GLN A 414 -10.28 -21.75 -25.01
C GLN A 414 -8.86 -22.27 -25.22
N LEU A 415 -7.97 -22.16 -24.22
CA LEU A 415 -6.59 -22.57 -24.33
C LEU A 415 -6.38 -23.95 -23.68
N ALA A 416 -6.09 -24.96 -24.51
CA ALA A 416 -5.63 -26.24 -24.00
C ALA A 416 -4.24 -26.09 -23.36
N ASP A 417 -3.87 -26.98 -22.44
CA ASP A 417 -2.56 -26.90 -21.74
C ASP A 417 -1.36 -26.91 -22.70
N LYS A 418 -1.48 -27.60 -23.84
CA LYS A 418 -0.45 -27.61 -24.89
C LYS A 418 -0.24 -26.23 -25.56
N ASP A 419 -1.25 -25.36 -25.49
CA ASP A 419 -1.27 -24.06 -26.15
C ASP A 419 -0.87 -22.93 -25.20
N LYS A 420 -0.79 -23.21 -23.89
CA LYS A 420 -0.35 -22.24 -22.87
C LYS A 420 1.15 -21.97 -22.95
N GLY A 421 1.56 -20.93 -22.24
CA GLY A 421 2.93 -20.43 -22.25
C GLY A 421 3.36 -19.91 -23.62
N GLN A 422 4.60 -20.19 -24.03
CA GLN A 422 5.19 -19.65 -25.24
C GLN A 422 4.50 -20.05 -26.55
N ASN A 423 3.55 -20.99 -26.52
CA ASN A 423 2.74 -21.35 -27.69
C ASN A 423 1.56 -20.40 -27.95
N THR A 424 1.27 -19.48 -27.02
CA THR A 424 0.30 -18.40 -27.20
C THR A 424 1.04 -17.07 -27.19
N THR A 425 0.73 -16.23 -28.18
CA THR A 425 1.19 -14.84 -28.19
C THR A 425 0.19 -13.98 -27.43
N VAL A 426 0.67 -13.09 -26.58
CA VAL A 426 -0.17 -12.19 -25.79
C VAL A 426 0.17 -10.76 -26.14
N ILE A 427 -0.84 -9.96 -26.49
CA ILE A 427 -0.69 -8.53 -26.72
C ILE A 427 -1.43 -7.77 -25.62
N TYR A 428 -0.70 -6.90 -24.92
CA TYR A 428 -1.28 -5.97 -23.98
C TYR A 428 -1.80 -4.75 -24.71
N ASN A 429 -3.10 -4.52 -24.61
CA ASN A 429 -3.72 -3.29 -25.04
C ASN A 429 -3.64 -2.29 -23.87
N ALA A 430 -2.75 -1.31 -23.95
CA ALA A 430 -2.51 -0.34 -22.87
C ALA A 430 -3.32 0.94 -23.07
N ASN A 431 -4.12 1.29 -22.07
CA ASN A 431 -4.84 2.57 -21.98
C ASN A 431 -3.95 3.66 -21.34
N GLY A 432 -2.97 4.15 -22.09
CA GLY A 432 -2.01 5.15 -21.60
C GLY A 432 -0.65 5.08 -22.32
N TRP A 433 0.34 5.83 -21.85
CA TRP A 433 1.69 5.80 -22.42
C TRP A 433 2.40 4.51 -22.02
N ALA A 434 2.70 3.64 -22.99
CA ALA A 434 3.50 2.44 -22.81
C ALA A 434 4.53 2.35 -23.93
N GLY A 435 5.80 2.14 -23.63
CA GLY A 435 6.77 1.74 -24.67
C GLY A 435 6.36 0.41 -25.32
N GLY A 436 6.83 0.18 -26.55
CA GLY A 436 6.90 -1.16 -27.09
C GLY A 436 7.86 -1.97 -26.23
N TYR A 437 7.36 -2.99 -25.54
CA TYR A 437 8.19 -3.82 -24.68
C TYR A 437 7.82 -5.28 -24.85
N MET A 438 8.86 -6.10 -24.70
CA MET A 438 8.83 -7.52 -24.93
C MET A 438 9.38 -8.26 -23.74
N THR A 439 8.63 -9.25 -23.25
CA THR A 439 9.13 -10.18 -22.25
C THR A 439 8.94 -11.60 -22.73
N THR A 440 10.00 -12.41 -22.61
CA THR A 440 9.96 -13.84 -22.92
C THR A 440 10.28 -14.60 -21.64
N GLN A 441 9.25 -15.14 -20.99
CA GLN A 441 9.40 -16.12 -19.91
C GLN A 441 8.32 -17.18 -20.08
N THR A 442 7.23 -17.13 -19.29
CA THR A 442 6.14 -18.12 -19.37
C THR A 442 5.38 -18.04 -20.69
N TYR A 443 4.90 -16.86 -21.08
CA TYR A 443 4.38 -16.57 -22.42
C TYR A 443 5.26 -15.54 -23.13
N ASN A 444 4.97 -15.30 -24.42
CA ASN A 444 5.55 -14.21 -25.18
C ASN A 444 4.59 -13.01 -25.20
N TYR A 445 5.03 -11.88 -24.65
CA TYR A 445 4.20 -10.69 -24.47
C TYR A 445 4.73 -9.50 -25.25
N ALA A 446 3.86 -8.79 -25.97
CA ALA A 446 4.13 -7.44 -26.46
C ALA A 446 3.17 -6.45 -25.81
N SER A 447 3.66 -5.28 -25.39
CA SER A 447 2.79 -4.14 -25.10
C SER A 447 2.54 -3.30 -26.33
N TYR A 448 1.31 -2.85 -26.46
CA TYR A 448 0.87 -1.93 -27.49
C TYR A 448 0.02 -0.81 -26.88
N GLN A 449 0.33 0.44 -27.22
CA GLN A 449 -0.35 1.62 -26.69
C GLN A 449 -1.22 2.34 -27.72
N PHE A 450 -2.28 2.99 -27.22
CA PHE A 450 -3.20 3.84 -27.98
C PHE A 450 -2.97 5.33 -27.67
N SER A 451 -1.75 5.85 -27.81
CA SER A 451 -1.44 7.27 -27.49
C SER A 451 -1.32 8.16 -28.74
N ILE A 452 -1.82 9.39 -28.65
CA ILE A 452 -1.59 10.44 -29.67
C ILE A 452 -0.14 10.94 -29.75
N ALA A 453 0.67 10.68 -28.72
CA ALA A 453 2.09 11.05 -28.73
C ALA A 453 2.98 10.00 -29.37
N GLU A 454 2.46 8.79 -29.64
CA GLU A 454 3.25 7.77 -30.31
C GLU A 454 3.39 8.10 -31.79
N SER A 455 4.62 8.38 -32.22
CA SER A 455 4.92 8.82 -33.58
C SER A 455 4.70 7.73 -34.62
N ASN A 456 4.69 6.45 -34.23
CA ASN A 456 4.52 5.36 -35.18
C ASN A 456 3.93 4.04 -34.60
N PRO A 457 2.61 3.99 -34.36
CA PRO A 457 1.94 2.78 -33.84
C PRO A 457 2.15 1.51 -34.68
N VAL A 458 2.13 1.65 -36.01
CA VAL A 458 2.28 0.52 -36.93
C VAL A 458 3.67 -0.12 -36.81
N TYR A 459 4.71 0.68 -36.56
CA TYR A 459 6.06 0.16 -36.32
C TYR A 459 6.12 -0.74 -35.09
N TRP A 460 5.55 -0.31 -33.96
CA TRP A 460 5.57 -1.11 -32.74
C TRP A 460 4.77 -2.40 -32.88
N MET A 461 3.69 -2.40 -33.65
CA MET A 461 2.96 -3.64 -33.97
C MET A 461 3.84 -4.65 -34.73
N ILE A 462 4.60 -4.20 -35.72
CA ILE A 462 5.45 -5.13 -36.49
C ILE A 462 6.72 -5.51 -35.71
N HIS A 463 7.34 -4.58 -34.99
CA HIS A 463 8.58 -4.81 -34.23
C HIS A 463 8.31 -5.68 -32.98
N GLU A 464 7.43 -5.22 -32.11
CA GLU A 464 7.16 -5.88 -30.82
C GLU A 464 6.23 -7.06 -30.99
N CYS A 465 5.03 -6.83 -31.53
CA CYS A 465 4.01 -7.88 -31.53
C CYS A 465 4.35 -8.98 -32.54
N THR A 466 4.74 -8.62 -33.77
CA THR A 466 5.02 -9.60 -34.83
C THR A 466 6.44 -10.15 -34.74
N GLY A 467 7.44 -9.28 -34.52
CA GLY A 467 8.84 -9.67 -34.44
C GLY A 467 9.15 -10.42 -33.15
N HIS A 468 9.13 -9.70 -32.03
CA HIS A 468 9.54 -10.26 -30.75
C HIS A 468 8.51 -11.20 -30.12
N ALA A 469 7.23 -10.82 -29.94
CA ALA A 469 6.27 -11.66 -29.21
C ALA A 469 5.88 -12.88 -30.00
N PHE A 470 5.46 -12.67 -31.24
CA PHE A 470 4.99 -13.75 -32.06
C PHE A 470 6.14 -14.65 -32.53
N ALA A 471 7.13 -14.07 -33.23
CA ALA A 471 8.19 -14.82 -33.88
C ALA A 471 9.48 -14.99 -33.04
N SER A 472 9.54 -14.39 -31.85
CA SER A 472 10.72 -14.46 -30.97
C SER A 472 11.99 -14.00 -31.66
N LEU A 473 11.90 -12.95 -32.49
CA LEU A 473 13.05 -12.31 -33.13
C LEU A 473 13.83 -11.47 -32.11
N GLY A 474 15.13 -11.29 -32.33
CA GLY A 474 15.99 -10.42 -31.53
C GLY A 474 16.22 -9.10 -32.25
N ASP A 475 16.62 -8.08 -31.50
CA ASP A 475 16.97 -6.78 -32.06
C ASP A 475 18.22 -6.84 -32.94
N GLU A 476 18.22 -6.03 -33.99
CA GLU A 476 19.32 -5.91 -34.96
C GLU A 476 20.02 -4.53 -34.92
N TYR A 477 19.62 -3.65 -33.97
CA TYR A 477 20.25 -2.33 -33.74
C TYR A 477 21.78 -2.43 -33.63
N LEU A 478 22.48 -1.35 -34.02
CA LEU A 478 23.91 -1.18 -33.73
C LEU A 478 24.02 -0.51 -32.35
N ALA A 479 24.87 -1.02 -31.46
CA ALA A 479 25.15 -0.33 -30.19
C ALA A 479 25.81 1.03 -30.48
N PRO A 480 25.49 2.11 -29.76
CA PRO A 480 26.31 3.32 -29.77
C PRO A 480 27.74 2.98 -29.35
N GLU A 481 28.72 3.60 -29.99
CA GLU A 481 30.16 3.35 -29.77
C GLU A 481 30.62 3.68 -28.32
N ASP A 482 29.78 4.34 -27.51
CA ASP A 482 30.09 4.87 -26.17
C ASP A 482 29.12 4.38 -25.08
N ILE A 483 29.08 3.07 -24.80
CA ILE A 483 28.44 2.56 -23.58
C ILE A 483 29.42 2.73 -22.41
N THR A 484 29.25 3.79 -21.62
CA THR A 484 29.95 3.92 -20.34
C THR A 484 29.40 2.91 -19.35
N GLU A 485 30.30 2.24 -18.63
CA GLU A 485 30.20 1.15 -17.64
C GLU A 485 29.05 1.17 -16.60
N TRP A 486 28.16 2.17 -16.60
CA TRP A 486 27.16 2.42 -15.55
C TRP A 486 25.76 1.82 -15.79
N GLU A 487 25.43 1.29 -16.98
CA GLU A 487 24.07 0.76 -17.28
C GLU A 487 23.93 -0.77 -17.11
N VAL A 488 24.99 -1.47 -16.67
CA VAL A 488 25.00 -2.93 -16.48
C VAL A 488 24.80 -3.30 -15.01
N THR A 489 23.68 -2.90 -14.41
CA THR A 489 23.32 -3.36 -13.07
C THR A 489 21.91 -3.94 -13.04
N ASP A 490 21.85 -5.22 -12.66
CA ASP A 490 20.69 -6.02 -12.23
C ASP A 490 19.97 -6.96 -13.22
N TRP A 491 20.48 -7.17 -14.44
CA TRP A 491 20.09 -8.35 -15.24
C TRP A 491 21.32 -9.10 -15.74
N THR A 492 21.56 -10.29 -15.19
CA THR A 492 22.56 -11.23 -15.70
C THR A 492 21.88 -12.14 -16.73
N PRO A 493 22.04 -11.93 -18.05
CA PRO A 493 21.74 -12.98 -19.00
C PRO A 493 22.60 -14.20 -18.66
N PRO A 494 22.11 -15.43 -18.87
CA PRO A 494 22.92 -16.62 -18.61
C PRO A 494 24.22 -16.52 -19.41
N LEU A 495 25.35 -16.53 -18.69
CA LEU A 495 26.70 -16.55 -19.22
C LEU A 495 26.79 -17.53 -20.39
N ILE A 496 27.01 -16.99 -21.60
CA ILE A 496 27.30 -17.80 -22.78
C ILE A 496 28.76 -18.25 -22.64
N THR A 497 28.96 -19.38 -21.98
CA THR A 497 30.26 -20.05 -21.98
C THR A 497 30.61 -20.52 -23.39
N PRO A 498 31.90 -20.56 -23.80
CA PRO A 498 32.35 -21.04 -25.11
C PRO A 498 31.96 -22.50 -25.43
N GLU A 499 31.57 -23.26 -24.40
CA GLU A 499 30.81 -24.49 -24.56
C GLU A 499 29.37 -24.11 -24.91
N VAL A 500 29.09 -24.08 -26.22
CA VAL A 500 27.76 -23.86 -26.80
C VAL A 500 26.78 -24.88 -26.22
N LYS A 501 26.17 -24.54 -25.07
CA LYS A 501 24.88 -25.12 -24.72
C LYS A 501 23.93 -24.61 -25.80
N PRO A 502 23.16 -25.49 -26.47
CA PRO A 502 22.06 -25.02 -27.30
C PRO A 502 21.26 -24.08 -26.42
N ILE A 503 21.03 -22.84 -26.86
CA ILE A 503 19.97 -22.06 -26.23
C ILE A 503 18.73 -22.93 -26.42
N GLU A 504 18.26 -23.57 -25.34
CA GLU A 504 17.09 -24.47 -25.32
C GLU A 504 15.79 -23.73 -25.67
N TRP A 505 15.89 -22.46 -26.06
CA TRP A 505 14.84 -21.52 -26.33
C TRP A 505 14.94 -21.05 -27.78
N ASN A 506 13.84 -21.13 -28.52
CA ASN A 506 13.75 -20.75 -29.94
C ASN A 506 13.91 -19.24 -30.20
N TRP A 507 14.52 -18.48 -29.29
CA TRP A 507 14.59 -17.02 -29.23
C TRP A 507 15.75 -16.45 -30.06
N ALA A 508 15.55 -15.29 -30.69
CA ALA A 508 16.47 -14.54 -31.54
C ALA A 508 17.05 -15.33 -32.74
N GLN A 509 16.21 -16.05 -33.48
CA GLN A 509 16.66 -16.85 -34.64
C GLN A 509 17.25 -16.03 -35.80
N ASN A 510 17.05 -14.71 -35.80
CA ASN A 510 17.65 -13.76 -36.75
C ASN A 510 19.06 -13.29 -36.34
N CYS A 511 19.47 -13.47 -35.07
CA CYS A 511 20.77 -13.04 -34.53
C CYS A 511 21.49 -14.27 -33.92
N ARG A 512 22.47 -14.89 -34.62
CA ARG A 512 23.04 -16.20 -34.20
C ARG A 512 24.56 -16.31 -34.32
N VAL A 513 25.14 -17.18 -33.48
CA VAL A 513 26.59 -17.47 -33.32
C VAL A 513 27.00 -18.82 -33.99
N ALA A 514 26.11 -19.56 -34.68
CA ALA A 514 26.30 -21.01 -34.99
C ALA A 514 26.01 -21.45 -36.46
N PRO A 515 26.52 -22.64 -36.92
CA PRO A 515 26.51 -23.06 -38.34
C PRO A 515 25.18 -23.59 -38.93
N TRP A 516 24.16 -23.89 -38.11
CA TRP A 516 22.91 -24.53 -38.61
C TRP A 516 22.04 -23.57 -39.43
N SER A 517 21.97 -22.30 -39.04
CA SER A 517 21.27 -21.28 -39.81
C SER A 517 21.94 -21.05 -41.17
N GLU A 518 23.28 -21.08 -41.22
CA GLU A 518 24.04 -20.93 -42.47
C GLU A 518 23.54 -21.88 -43.56
N ASN A 519 23.29 -23.16 -43.27
CA ASN A 519 22.78 -24.11 -44.27
C ASN A 519 21.38 -23.77 -44.82
N ALA A 520 20.45 -23.30 -43.97
CA ALA A 520 19.10 -22.94 -44.41
C ALA A 520 19.09 -21.60 -45.18
N TRP A 521 19.95 -20.67 -44.76
CA TRP A 521 20.18 -19.38 -45.39
C TRP A 521 20.86 -19.55 -46.75
N ASP A 522 21.94 -20.32 -46.82
CA ASP A 522 22.64 -20.68 -48.05
C ASP A 522 21.70 -21.42 -49.00
N ALA A 523 20.87 -22.32 -48.48
CA ALA A 523 19.84 -23.00 -49.28
C ALA A 523 18.76 -22.04 -49.81
N MET A 524 18.48 -20.92 -49.13
CA MET A 524 17.56 -19.88 -49.61
C MET A 524 18.20 -19.05 -50.73
N ILE A 525 19.47 -18.67 -50.57
CA ILE A 525 20.25 -17.88 -51.55
C ILE A 525 20.55 -18.70 -52.81
N ALA A 526 20.92 -19.98 -52.66
CA ALA A 526 21.38 -20.84 -53.75
C ALA A 526 20.27 -21.26 -54.75
N ARG A 527 19.02 -20.88 -54.54
CA ARG A 527 17.89 -21.29 -55.38
C ARG A 527 17.74 -20.44 -56.65
N PRO A 528 17.52 -21.06 -57.84
CA PRO A 528 17.27 -20.33 -59.08
C PRO A 528 16.05 -19.40 -58.98
N GLY A 529 16.19 -18.15 -59.44
CA GLY A 529 15.14 -17.12 -59.35
C GLY A 529 15.25 -16.19 -58.14
N ASN A 530 16.12 -16.53 -57.17
CA ASN A 530 16.31 -15.75 -55.93
C ASN A 530 17.46 -14.72 -56.02
N ALA A 531 17.92 -14.36 -57.22
CA ALA A 531 19.05 -13.44 -57.41
C ALA A 531 18.83 -12.06 -56.75
N GLY A 532 17.57 -11.60 -56.65
CA GLY A 532 17.21 -10.37 -55.93
C GLY A 532 17.29 -10.49 -54.39
N TYR A 533 17.14 -11.70 -53.84
CA TYR A 533 17.35 -11.98 -52.41
C TYR A 533 18.85 -11.99 -52.11
N ALA A 534 19.68 -12.59 -52.98
CA ALA A 534 21.13 -12.61 -52.85
C ALA A 534 21.73 -11.18 -52.80
N ALA A 535 21.26 -10.25 -53.64
CA ALA A 535 21.72 -8.87 -53.63
C ALA A 535 21.36 -8.09 -52.34
N ASN A 536 20.29 -8.49 -51.64
CA ASN A 536 19.85 -7.88 -50.38
C ASN A 536 20.41 -8.56 -49.13
N ILE A 537 20.99 -9.77 -49.26
CA ILE A 537 21.44 -10.62 -48.14
C ILE A 537 22.98 -10.75 -48.10
N ASP A 538 23.64 -10.86 -49.25
CA ASP A 538 25.07 -11.20 -49.34
C ASP A 538 26.00 -9.98 -49.13
N GLY A 539 25.47 -8.75 -49.22
CA GLY A 539 26.24 -7.51 -49.05
C GLY A 539 26.50 -7.08 -47.60
N TYR A 540 25.99 -7.83 -46.62
CA TYR A 540 25.61 -7.25 -45.32
C TYR A 540 25.70 -8.22 -44.15
N ARG A 541 26.58 -9.21 -44.27
CA ARG A 541 26.94 -10.15 -43.21
C ARG A 541 27.98 -9.47 -42.30
N GLN A 542 27.56 -8.90 -41.16
CA GLN A 542 28.46 -8.27 -40.18
C GLN A 542 28.53 -9.10 -38.89
N ILE A 543 29.74 -9.17 -38.32
CA ILE A 543 29.99 -9.66 -36.97
C ILE A 543 29.98 -8.45 -36.04
N ASP A 544 29.13 -8.45 -35.01
CA ASP A 544 28.97 -7.31 -34.11
C ASP A 544 29.12 -7.70 -32.63
N ASN A 545 29.42 -6.71 -31.79
CA ASN A 545 29.59 -6.80 -30.36
C ASN A 545 28.36 -6.16 -29.68
N THR A 546 27.39 -6.95 -29.22
CA THR A 546 26.08 -6.41 -28.80
C THR A 546 26.01 -6.13 -27.30
N HIS A 547 25.13 -5.19 -26.91
CA HIS A 547 24.76 -4.75 -25.55
C HIS A 547 24.56 -5.85 -24.47
N TRP A 548 24.45 -7.12 -24.86
CA TRP A 548 23.80 -8.16 -24.06
C TRP A 548 24.69 -9.36 -23.75
N ALA A 549 25.94 -9.37 -24.24
CA ALA A 549 26.90 -10.42 -23.94
C ALA A 549 28.34 -9.86 -23.98
N GLU A 550 29.20 -10.36 -23.12
CA GLU A 550 30.65 -10.29 -23.33
C GLU A 550 31.01 -10.70 -24.76
N PRO A 551 32.13 -10.21 -25.34
CA PRO A 551 32.32 -10.15 -26.78
C PRO A 551 32.06 -11.45 -27.53
N ALA A 552 30.82 -11.56 -28.01
CA ALA A 552 30.31 -12.70 -28.73
C ALA A 552 30.01 -12.25 -30.15
N TYR A 553 30.74 -12.84 -31.09
CA TYR A 553 30.61 -12.60 -32.52
C TYR A 553 29.23 -13.09 -33.03
N ILE A 554 28.23 -12.20 -33.08
CA ILE A 554 26.88 -12.51 -33.58
C ILE A 554 26.76 -12.12 -35.05
N TRP A 555 26.23 -13.02 -35.87
CA TRP A 555 25.88 -12.75 -37.27
C TRP A 555 24.44 -12.27 -37.37
N LYS A 556 24.22 -11.18 -38.10
CA LYS A 556 22.89 -10.63 -38.45
C LYS A 556 22.83 -10.24 -39.93
N ASN A 557 21.62 -10.06 -40.46
CA ASN A 557 21.38 -9.59 -41.83
C ASN A 557 21.29 -8.05 -41.86
N GLN A 558 22.27 -7.33 -42.41
CA GLN A 558 22.19 -5.87 -42.49
C GLN A 558 21.41 -5.38 -43.73
N THR A 559 20.08 -5.42 -43.77
CA THR A 559 19.38 -4.52 -44.72
C THR A 559 19.37 -3.09 -44.14
N ALA A 560 19.53 -2.07 -44.99
CA ALA A 560 19.52 -0.65 -44.56
C ALA A 560 18.20 -0.24 -43.88
N SER A 561 17.13 -0.98 -44.16
CA SER A 561 15.80 -0.81 -43.62
C SER A 561 15.25 -2.20 -43.27
N ASN A 562 15.07 -2.50 -41.96
CA ASN A 562 14.20 -3.58 -41.49
C ASN A 562 13.59 -3.22 -40.13
N TYR A 563 12.45 -3.82 -39.83
CA TYR A 563 11.67 -3.52 -38.63
C TYR A 563 12.29 -4.01 -37.33
N MET A 564 13.35 -4.81 -37.34
CA MET A 564 14.10 -5.21 -36.14
C MET A 564 15.34 -4.32 -35.89
N ARG A 565 15.64 -3.38 -36.81
CA ARG A 565 16.88 -2.61 -36.82
C ARG A 565 16.68 -1.11 -36.74
N VAL A 566 15.65 -0.54 -37.37
CA VAL A 566 15.51 0.92 -37.48
C VAL A 566 14.04 1.32 -37.37
N ASN A 567 13.71 2.11 -36.35
CA ASN A 567 12.47 2.89 -36.32
C ASN A 567 12.65 4.12 -37.25
N PRO A 568 11.69 4.47 -38.13
CA PRO A 568 10.33 3.93 -38.32
C PRO A 568 10.16 2.92 -39.47
N SER A 569 11.10 2.01 -39.71
CA SER A 569 10.99 1.05 -40.81
C SER A 569 10.03 -0.08 -40.50
N ILE A 570 8.99 -0.27 -41.32
CA ILE A 570 8.15 -1.48 -41.28
C ILE A 570 8.48 -2.48 -42.39
N SER A 571 9.58 -2.22 -43.10
CA SER A 571 10.09 -3.16 -44.11
C SER A 571 10.74 -4.35 -43.42
N SER A 572 10.90 -5.44 -44.16
CA SER A 572 11.52 -6.66 -43.63
C SER A 572 12.43 -7.27 -44.66
N ASP A 573 13.50 -7.90 -44.19
CA ASP A 573 14.23 -8.79 -45.06
C ASP A 573 13.52 -10.16 -45.14
N PRO A 574 13.78 -10.92 -46.21
CA PRO A 574 13.19 -12.23 -46.44
C PRO A 574 13.36 -13.24 -45.31
N TRP A 575 14.46 -13.17 -44.56
CA TRP A 575 14.72 -14.12 -43.48
C TRP A 575 13.78 -13.87 -42.30
N LEU A 576 13.57 -12.62 -41.89
CA LEU A 576 12.59 -12.27 -40.86
C LEU A 576 11.18 -12.76 -41.24
N ARG A 577 10.78 -12.56 -42.51
CA ARG A 577 9.50 -13.06 -43.02
C ARG A 577 9.40 -14.59 -42.99
N PHE A 578 10.47 -15.30 -43.36
CA PHE A 578 10.51 -16.76 -43.27
C PHE A 578 10.34 -17.25 -41.83
N LEU A 579 10.98 -16.59 -40.86
CA LEU A 579 10.87 -16.95 -39.45
C LEU A 579 9.45 -16.77 -38.91
N VAL A 580 8.78 -15.68 -39.30
CA VAL A 580 7.34 -15.49 -39.01
C VAL A 580 6.52 -16.62 -39.64
N TYR A 581 6.72 -16.93 -40.93
CA TYR A 581 6.01 -18.02 -41.61
C TYR A 581 6.21 -19.37 -40.92
N LYS A 582 7.47 -19.72 -40.62
CA LYS A 582 7.85 -20.94 -39.92
C LYS A 582 7.10 -21.05 -38.59
N ARG A 583 7.08 -19.96 -37.81
CA ARG A 583 6.39 -19.93 -36.51
C ARG A 583 4.88 -20.17 -36.65
N ILE A 584 4.23 -19.57 -37.65
CA ILE A 584 2.80 -19.80 -37.94
C ILE A 584 2.57 -21.28 -38.22
N MET A 585 3.35 -21.89 -39.12
CA MET A 585 3.17 -23.30 -39.50
C MET A 585 3.47 -24.26 -38.34
N GLU A 586 4.50 -23.99 -37.53
CA GLU A 586 4.84 -24.79 -36.35
C GLU A 586 3.69 -24.80 -35.32
N LEU A 587 3.15 -23.62 -34.98
CA LEU A 587 2.02 -23.51 -34.04
C LEU A 587 0.73 -24.08 -34.63
N ALA A 588 0.52 -23.91 -35.93
CA ALA A 588 -0.60 -24.52 -36.64
C ALA A 588 -0.47 -26.04 -36.84
N GLN A 589 0.68 -26.64 -36.48
CA GLN A 589 1.00 -28.06 -36.71
C GLN A 589 0.93 -28.47 -38.20
N GLU A 590 1.34 -27.56 -39.08
CA GLU A 590 1.40 -27.76 -40.52
C GLU A 590 2.85 -27.95 -41.01
N PRO A 591 3.07 -28.73 -42.08
CA PRO A 591 4.39 -28.84 -42.67
C PRO A 591 4.80 -27.51 -43.33
N TYR A 592 6.04 -27.09 -43.11
CA TYR A 592 6.62 -25.91 -43.74
C TYR A 592 7.86 -26.24 -44.56
N SER A 593 8.13 -25.39 -45.56
CA SER A 593 9.40 -25.44 -46.28
C SER A 593 9.81 -24.06 -46.78
N VAL A 594 11.11 -23.84 -46.93
CA VAL A 594 11.66 -22.64 -47.59
C VAL A 594 11.11 -22.50 -49.02
N ALA A 595 10.82 -23.61 -49.70
CA ALA A 595 10.25 -23.60 -51.04
C ALA A 595 8.87 -22.93 -51.08
N ASN A 596 7.96 -23.41 -50.24
CA ASN A 596 6.58 -22.94 -50.20
C ASN A 596 6.52 -21.48 -49.73
N PHE A 597 7.38 -21.12 -48.77
CA PHE A 597 7.55 -19.73 -48.34
C PHE A 597 7.92 -18.82 -49.52
N LEU A 598 9.02 -19.13 -50.22
CA LEU A 598 9.53 -18.31 -51.31
C LEU A 598 8.53 -18.19 -52.46
N GLU A 599 7.80 -19.26 -52.77
CA GLU A 599 6.75 -19.23 -53.79
C GLU A 599 5.67 -18.20 -53.43
N ASN A 600 5.19 -18.21 -52.18
CA ASN A 600 4.19 -17.22 -51.73
C ASN A 600 4.80 -15.81 -51.62
N ASP A 601 5.97 -15.65 -51.02
CA ASP A 601 6.62 -14.35 -50.81
C ASP A 601 6.86 -13.62 -52.15
N ASN A 602 7.30 -14.37 -53.17
CA ASN A 602 7.46 -13.86 -54.53
C ASN A 602 6.12 -13.52 -55.19
N LYS A 603 5.07 -14.34 -54.98
CA LYS A 603 3.72 -14.08 -55.51
C LYS A 603 3.13 -12.79 -54.94
N GLN A 604 3.37 -12.50 -53.66
CA GLN A 604 2.93 -11.24 -53.04
C GLN A 604 3.77 -10.03 -53.45
N GLY A 605 4.98 -10.26 -53.97
CA GLY A 605 5.86 -9.20 -54.43
C GLY A 605 6.54 -8.40 -53.31
N TYR A 606 6.63 -8.95 -52.10
CA TYR A 606 7.16 -8.26 -50.92
C TYR A 606 8.59 -7.73 -51.09
N THR A 607 9.42 -8.40 -51.89
CA THR A 607 10.80 -7.96 -52.19
C THR A 607 10.91 -6.70 -53.02
N LYS A 608 9.81 -6.21 -53.60
CA LYS A 608 9.76 -5.03 -54.46
C LYS A 608 9.00 -3.87 -53.82
N VAL A 609 8.67 -3.97 -52.53
CA VAL A 609 7.87 -2.98 -51.81
C VAL A 609 8.81 -1.97 -51.16
N ASP A 610 8.80 -0.75 -51.70
CA ASP A 610 9.55 0.38 -51.14
C ASP A 610 8.74 1.14 -50.06
N ASP A 611 7.41 1.23 -50.23
CA ASP A 611 6.47 1.82 -49.28
C ASP A 611 5.50 0.76 -48.74
N TRP A 612 5.87 0.22 -47.58
CA TRP A 612 5.09 -0.80 -46.90
C TRP A 612 3.80 -0.27 -46.27
N TYR A 613 3.71 1.02 -45.93
CA TYR A 613 2.49 1.60 -45.38
C TYR A 613 1.40 1.64 -46.44
N ALA A 614 1.75 2.13 -47.62
CA ALA A 614 0.83 2.16 -48.76
C ALA A 614 0.43 0.75 -49.19
N PHE A 615 1.40 -0.17 -49.26
CA PHE A 615 1.15 -1.55 -49.66
C PHE A 615 0.16 -2.29 -48.72
N LEU A 616 0.24 -2.03 -47.41
CA LEU A 616 -0.64 -2.64 -46.41
C LEU A 616 -1.93 -1.83 -46.16
N GLY A 617 -2.11 -0.69 -46.85
CA GLY A 617 -3.26 0.20 -46.63
C GLY A 617 -3.27 0.81 -45.22
N LEU A 618 -2.09 1.11 -44.69
CA LEU A 618 -1.87 1.68 -43.36
C LEU A 618 -1.44 3.16 -43.43
N THR A 619 -1.36 3.75 -44.63
CA THR A 619 -1.09 5.17 -44.81
C THR A 619 -2.16 6.01 -44.10
N GLY A 620 -1.74 6.82 -43.13
CA GLY A 620 -2.65 7.67 -42.35
C GLY A 620 -3.58 6.90 -41.41
N TRP A 621 -3.28 5.62 -41.13
CA TRP A 621 -4.01 4.87 -40.12
C TRP A 621 -3.89 5.55 -38.76
N GLN A 622 -5.03 5.73 -38.11
CA GLN A 622 -5.13 6.26 -36.76
C GLN A 622 -6.14 5.43 -35.97
N HIS A 623 -5.97 5.42 -34.67
CA HIS A 623 -6.90 4.80 -33.73
C HIS A 623 -8.28 5.46 -33.79
N SER A 624 -9.35 4.66 -33.66
CA SER A 624 -10.68 5.26 -33.48
C SER A 624 -10.84 5.98 -32.14
N PHE A 625 -9.97 5.65 -31.18
CA PHE A 625 -9.98 6.20 -29.82
C PHE A 625 -8.55 6.60 -29.40
N PRO A 626 -8.12 7.83 -29.72
CA PRO A 626 -6.86 8.35 -29.22
C PRO A 626 -6.93 8.60 -27.70
N VAL A 627 -5.98 8.08 -26.93
CA VAL A 627 -5.79 8.45 -25.52
C VAL A 627 -4.83 9.64 -25.44
N HIS A 628 -5.20 10.67 -24.67
CA HIS A 628 -4.36 11.85 -24.43
C HIS A 628 -3.18 11.50 -23.50
N ASN A 629 -2.08 12.24 -23.62
CA ASN A 629 -0.87 12.07 -22.78
C ASN A 629 -1.19 12.03 -21.28
N HIS A 630 -0.29 11.39 -20.52
CA HIS A 630 -0.27 11.26 -19.05
C HIS A 630 -0.49 12.59 -18.26
N GLU A 631 -0.43 13.75 -18.93
CA GLU A 631 -0.71 15.07 -18.35
C GLU A 631 -2.21 15.42 -18.27
N GLN A 632 -3.08 14.66 -18.93
CA GLN A 632 -4.54 14.84 -18.85
C GLN A 632 -5.18 13.54 -18.34
N PRO A 633 -6.07 13.62 -17.33
CA PRO A 633 -6.78 12.43 -16.87
C PRO A 633 -7.60 11.86 -18.03
N SER A 634 -7.67 10.52 -18.13
CA SER A 634 -8.57 9.87 -19.08
C SER A 634 -9.98 10.46 -18.94
N PRO A 635 -10.71 10.71 -20.05
CA PRO A 635 -12.08 11.20 -19.94
C PRO A 635 -13.00 10.16 -19.28
N TYR A 636 -12.55 8.91 -19.13
CA TYR A 636 -13.22 7.85 -18.38
C TYR A 636 -12.80 7.78 -16.90
N ALA A 637 -11.76 8.50 -16.46
CA ALA A 637 -11.26 8.47 -15.07
C ALA A 637 -12.32 8.93 -14.04
N LEU A 638 -13.33 9.70 -14.48
CA LEU A 638 -14.48 10.06 -13.65
C LEU A 638 -15.28 8.84 -13.16
N TRP A 639 -15.15 7.69 -13.83
CA TRP A 639 -15.82 6.43 -13.50
C TRP A 639 -14.90 5.41 -12.79
N ASP A 640 -13.75 5.86 -12.30
CA ASP A 640 -12.91 5.04 -11.41
C ASP A 640 -13.48 4.95 -9.99
N LYS A 641 -14.37 5.88 -9.62
CA LYS A 641 -15.14 5.91 -8.36
C LYS A 641 -16.46 5.18 -8.52
#